data_AF-A0A9J7M5T0-F1
#
_entry.id   AF-A0A9J7M5T0-F1
#
_cell.length_a   1.000
_cell.length_b   1.000
_cell.length_c   1.000
_cell.angle_alpha   90.00
_cell.angle_beta   90.00
_cell.angle_gamma   90.00
#
_symmetry.space_group_name_H-M   'P 1'
#
loop_
_entity.id
_entity.type
_entity.pdbx_description
1 polymer ?
#
loop_
_entity_poly.entity_id
_entity_poly.type
_entity_poly.pdbx_seq_one_letter_code
_entity_poly.pdbx_strand_id
1 'polypeptide(L)'
;MRSAVLFGLLIATGLVAAVPRVKRQSAVPAPPARPTAPPIDDSLKTGISDAFGDASALTHSSAAKFINNQPNDSSIIQALKGEIDITQITGQDFAKMPGVLLTKLVDEQFEQITAEQIDAWLRNPKNGYDFQQLDQLSTRVSEEKFGQVLTRMKNAAEAGGADARPNTPLSAGVQDFLVRKFVESNVNDTCAEMAGKLQAVSFMPQGLTVENLDRLRENSQQNCPQVANAVLTINKRGGRYCKMSAGAREEACDFARSAAGDDWGTVENLGRLPPFVDCLTAQDLESADTDTLIDLYDDGFFLNVDSLPEGGSDIIRRKLDASDRMPKGADLITFFNNVTMVEKLGPVAATIGDMIGDLSQLELPAMRKMKETISGSRVCMAGETEASLKGRSKEEKELDRTLLQAEMSDPAAVTAETLNSLVGSLAEMAPSEIENLNPAAVVGAISTLADEDFSFGEARALIEKYKSGASVSGALSAAQVASLGKLAANLPVDELDQMSDADIRSSISTFASAKAEMSPAQAKKIAKKARNGNLLDQLDNGEISDFFDALPLNEIESIADDIAADVANGNYSKYSSLPMTDAQDKIGSLLPSFLPDSELGNAIAGAGDDVLDLISNDNFAEVIGAMTEQADFGSKMNRKMAERMETEIITSFDSMTQTVLDTIPADVIPDMSTANLDAVPSGLCEAVAQKVAGSDRLFETQEIRQQKHATNALKCLGKETSGDLGESDVTSLGNLICGAEDAVLGRVDASGARTALENLQNCPTKCLSEDRKTKIREVFGKMTADAEPAQIDVDSIAAIGLNAYVLPDATIEGIPNTVVAEVLSMVDSIDVVKEEVLEQMDSSCGIDRTAMFNKIVEATTGSSSARRKRSTTVYTCTQVQDLGNAAVSLTEAELGAMTAAEFTNCLETLGGLTGWSTGQLETMRDKVFSDIAAAGSLTTDQVFKLGKIATAFSTSHLSALDLSDIDAVYNIARHSGYSAAQTEAAFTRYLGSSAVSGITSEHLVGLSNFLGGMTAAQIGQISNAAFLDSVADIGNLTGFSSDQFTALKDKAISASGAVSTWSAATVQNIGTVAAGLSEAELTALTDAQVPQLTPGAIGLIPTSTFANGFSVAQINLLSMEQAQAVTNDQYFALSTEQKNAVDLAQYGSDDVSDAPPRSGVSGVHACVMLVFSAVLIRLL
;
A
#
# COMPACT_ATOMS: atom_id res chain seq x y z
N MET A 1 69.93 -8.78 -6.32
CA MET A 1 71.32 -8.52 -5.87
C MET A 1 71.26 -7.85 -4.51
N ARG A 2 71.91 -8.46 -3.50
CA ARG A 2 72.61 -7.88 -2.33
C ARG A 2 71.90 -6.74 -1.58
N SER A 3 71.53 -6.84 -0.31
CA SER A 3 72.03 -7.65 0.82
C SER A 3 71.01 -7.53 1.97
N ALA A 4 70.53 -8.63 2.58
CA ALA A 4 71.10 -9.30 3.76
C ALA A 4 70.76 -8.53 5.06
N VAL A 5 70.27 -9.08 6.19
CA VAL A 5 70.46 -10.36 6.90
C VAL A 5 69.55 -10.24 8.17
N LEU A 6 68.66 -11.16 8.56
CA LEU A 6 68.79 -12.54 9.11
C LEU A 6 68.54 -12.60 10.64
N PHE A 7 67.74 -13.59 11.06
CA PHE A 7 67.62 -14.26 12.39
C PHE A 7 66.86 -13.55 13.52
N GLY A 8 66.02 -14.23 14.33
CA GLY A 8 65.63 -15.65 14.37
C GLY A 8 65.13 -16.06 15.77
N LEU A 9 64.16 -16.99 15.79
CA LEU A 9 63.74 -17.92 16.88
C LEU A 9 63.26 -17.33 18.24
N LEU A 10 62.44 -17.97 19.09
CA LEU A 10 61.43 -19.06 19.12
C LEU A 10 61.20 -19.33 20.64
N ILE A 11 59.96 -19.70 21.04
CA ILE A 11 59.56 -20.51 22.23
C ILE A 11 58.64 -19.81 23.27
N ALA A 12 57.36 -20.23 23.21
CA ALA A 12 56.40 -20.66 24.26
C ALA A 12 56.38 -19.92 25.63
N THR A 13 55.22 -19.50 26.16
CA THR A 13 54.05 -20.29 26.62
C THR A 13 52.87 -19.33 26.92
N GLY A 14 51.63 -19.80 26.83
CA GLY A 14 50.43 -18.95 26.70
C GLY A 14 49.56 -18.65 27.93
N LEU A 15 48.26 -18.51 27.60
CA LEU A 15 47.05 -18.09 28.35
C LEU A 15 46.64 -16.60 28.31
N VAL A 16 45.68 -16.33 27.42
CA VAL A 16 44.40 -15.60 27.57
C VAL A 16 44.28 -14.51 28.64
N ALA A 17 44.11 -13.25 28.21
CA ALA A 17 43.12 -12.28 28.74
C ALA A 17 43.05 -10.98 27.91
N ALA A 18 41.86 -10.39 27.95
CA ALA A 18 41.29 -9.17 27.36
C ALA A 18 42.15 -7.90 27.06
N VAL A 19 41.59 -7.11 26.13
CA VAL A 19 42.03 -5.89 25.40
C VAL A 19 42.24 -4.65 26.31
N PRO A 20 43.17 -3.70 26.00
CA PRO A 20 42.80 -2.43 25.34
C PRO A 20 43.85 -1.83 24.36
N ARG A 21 43.42 -1.40 23.17
CA ARG A 21 44.24 -0.68 22.17
C ARG A 21 44.22 0.83 22.47
N VAL A 22 45.40 1.40 22.70
CA VAL A 22 45.65 2.84 22.90
C VAL A 22 45.62 3.57 21.54
N LYS A 23 44.81 4.63 21.45
CA LYS A 23 44.80 5.61 20.35
C LYS A 23 46.13 6.40 20.33
N ARG A 24 46.75 6.54 19.15
CA ARG A 24 47.65 7.67 18.84
C ARG A 24 46.98 8.57 17.80
N GLN A 25 46.91 9.84 18.15
CA GLN A 25 46.41 10.97 17.37
C GLN A 25 47.25 11.22 16.10
N SER A 26 46.58 11.55 15.00
CA SER A 26 47.07 12.52 14.01
C SER A 26 45.90 13.39 13.53
N ALA A 27 46.15 14.69 13.49
CA ALA A 27 45.17 15.76 13.32
C ALA A 27 44.68 15.94 11.87
N VAL A 28 43.38 16.26 11.74
CA VAL A 28 42.71 16.85 10.55
C VAL A 28 41.77 17.96 11.06
N PRO A 29 41.56 19.09 10.35
CA PRO A 29 40.81 20.24 10.85
C PRO A 29 39.31 19.95 10.95
N ALA A 30 38.65 20.52 11.97
CA ALA A 30 37.22 20.38 12.22
C ALA A 30 36.36 21.17 11.22
N PRO A 31 35.16 20.67 10.85
CA PRO A 31 34.17 21.40 10.05
C PRO A 31 33.56 22.60 10.82
N PRO A 32 32.98 23.61 10.15
CA PRO A 32 32.37 24.75 10.82
C PRO A 32 31.11 24.32 11.60
N ALA A 33 30.99 24.85 12.81
CA ALA A 33 29.96 24.49 13.78
C ALA A 33 28.57 25.05 13.43
N ARG A 34 27.56 24.18 13.55
CA ARG A 34 26.13 24.50 13.73
C ARG A 34 25.95 25.63 14.77
N PRO A 35 24.93 26.50 14.70
CA PRO A 35 24.59 27.39 15.81
C PRO A 35 24.17 26.53 17.01
N THR A 36 25.11 26.25 17.91
CA THR A 36 24.83 25.66 19.21
C THR A 36 23.88 26.60 19.96
N ALA A 37 22.87 26.06 20.63
CA ALA A 37 22.09 26.80 21.62
C ALA A 37 23.04 27.66 22.49
N PRO A 38 22.67 28.90 22.87
CA PRO A 38 23.56 29.76 23.63
C PRO A 38 24.05 29.02 24.89
N PRO A 39 25.35 29.10 25.22
CA PRO A 39 25.91 28.43 26.39
C PRO A 39 25.18 28.88 27.66
N ILE A 40 25.13 28.01 28.66
CA ILE A 40 24.57 28.34 29.96
C ILE A 40 25.32 29.54 30.53
N ASP A 41 24.58 30.53 31.06
CA ASP A 41 25.15 31.71 31.71
C ASP A 41 26.22 31.30 32.74
N ASP A 42 27.41 31.91 32.66
CA ASP A 42 28.57 31.52 33.49
C ASP A 42 28.30 31.61 35.00
N SER A 43 27.40 32.51 35.42
CA SER A 43 26.98 32.64 36.83
C SER A 43 26.10 31.48 37.28
N LEU A 44 25.26 30.98 36.38
CA LEU A 44 24.39 29.83 36.65
C LEU A 44 25.18 28.52 36.59
N LYS A 45 26.07 28.41 35.60
CA LYS A 45 26.95 27.26 35.37
C LYS A 45 27.87 26.97 36.56
N THR A 46 28.41 28.02 37.18
CA THR A 46 29.22 27.89 38.40
C THR A 46 28.40 27.40 39.58
N GLY A 47 27.14 27.85 39.71
CA GLY A 47 26.26 27.47 40.80
C GLY A 47 25.77 26.02 40.73
N ILE A 48 25.57 25.46 39.52
CA ILE A 48 25.01 24.11 39.35
C ILE A 48 26.05 23.01 39.10
N SER A 49 27.33 23.36 38.93
CA SER A 49 28.38 22.41 38.53
C SER A 49 28.57 21.26 39.52
N ASP A 50 28.32 21.50 40.81
CA ASP A 50 28.50 20.50 41.88
C ASP A 50 27.47 19.35 41.76
N ALA A 51 26.27 19.62 41.23
CA ALA A 51 25.24 18.59 41.02
C ALA A 51 25.59 17.60 39.90
N PHE A 52 26.51 17.94 39.00
CA PHE A 52 26.86 17.16 37.81
C PHE A 52 28.32 16.66 37.79
N GLY A 53 29.17 17.12 38.70
CA GLY A 53 30.56 16.69 38.85
C GLY A 53 31.53 17.14 37.73
N ASP A 54 31.06 17.37 36.50
CA ASP A 54 31.81 17.94 35.38
C ASP A 54 30.92 18.80 34.47
N ALA A 55 31.47 19.92 33.99
CA ALA A 55 30.81 20.89 33.11
C ALA A 55 30.52 20.34 31.70
N SER A 56 31.09 19.19 31.32
CA SER A 56 30.81 18.54 30.03
C SER A 56 29.33 18.10 29.88
N ALA A 57 28.66 17.73 30.97
CA ALA A 57 27.23 17.39 30.98
C ALA A 57 26.31 18.56 30.57
N LEU A 58 26.77 19.80 30.76
CA LEU A 58 26.04 21.04 30.50
C LEU A 58 26.23 21.58 29.07
N THR A 59 27.03 20.88 28.24
CA THR A 59 27.34 21.30 26.87
C THR A 59 26.35 20.76 25.82
N HIS A 60 25.47 19.83 26.20
CA HIS A 60 24.43 19.32 25.31
C HIS A 60 23.38 20.41 25.02
N SER A 61 23.04 20.63 23.75
CA SER A 61 22.17 21.74 23.30
C SER A 61 20.80 21.73 23.99
N SER A 62 20.20 20.56 24.17
CA SER A 62 18.92 20.37 24.88
C SER A 62 18.99 20.70 26.38
N ALA A 63 20.10 20.35 27.04
CA ALA A 63 20.31 20.64 28.46
C ALA A 63 20.56 22.14 28.69
N ALA A 64 21.37 22.77 27.83
CA ALA A 64 21.64 24.20 27.88
C ALA A 64 20.38 25.04 27.60
N LYS A 65 19.59 24.66 26.59
CA LYS A 65 18.32 25.33 26.26
C LYS A 65 17.30 25.21 27.40
N PHE A 66 17.21 24.05 28.05
CA PHE A 66 16.31 23.85 29.18
C PHE A 66 16.69 24.72 30.39
N ILE A 67 17.97 24.69 30.80
CA ILE A 67 18.48 25.43 31.95
C ILE A 67 18.35 26.94 31.73
N ASN A 68 18.68 27.44 30.53
CA ASN A 68 18.58 28.87 30.20
C ASN A 68 17.15 29.41 30.16
N ASN A 69 16.15 28.53 29.98
CA ASN A 69 14.74 28.90 29.96
C ASN A 69 14.06 28.79 31.34
N GLN A 70 14.78 28.39 32.39
CA GLN A 70 14.23 28.33 33.75
C GLN A 70 14.27 29.71 34.43
N PRO A 71 13.23 30.10 35.18
CA PRO A 71 13.32 31.22 36.11
C PRO A 71 14.45 31.01 37.13
N ASN A 72 15.17 32.07 37.50
CA ASN A 72 16.28 32.01 38.45
C ASN A 72 15.87 31.53 39.86
N ASP A 73 14.59 31.64 40.20
CA ASP A 73 13.94 31.21 41.44
C ASP A 73 13.20 29.86 41.30
N SER A 74 13.34 29.17 40.17
CA SER A 74 12.79 27.84 39.96
C SER A 74 13.35 26.85 40.99
N SER A 75 12.49 26.00 41.54
CA SER A 75 12.87 24.90 42.45
C SER A 75 13.91 23.96 41.82
N ILE A 76 13.89 23.79 40.50
CA ILE A 76 14.87 23.01 39.75
C ILE A 76 16.25 23.66 39.85
N ILE A 77 16.34 24.98 39.61
CA ILE A 77 17.61 25.71 39.66
C ILE A 77 18.14 25.81 41.10
N GLN A 78 17.27 26.03 42.08
CA GLN A 78 17.65 26.05 43.50
C GLN A 78 18.17 24.69 43.96
N ALA A 79 17.53 23.60 43.55
CA ALA A 79 17.98 22.24 43.88
C ALA A 79 19.33 21.91 43.22
N LEU A 80 19.50 22.25 41.94
CA LEU A 80 20.76 22.04 41.24
C LEU A 80 21.92 22.89 41.80
N LYS A 81 21.63 24.03 42.45
CA LYS A 81 22.61 24.83 43.19
C LYS A 81 22.90 24.31 44.60
N GLY A 82 22.20 23.28 45.06
CA GLY A 82 22.25 22.79 46.43
C GLY A 82 21.62 23.74 47.46
N GLU A 83 20.82 24.72 47.03
CA GLU A 83 20.10 25.65 47.92
C GLU A 83 18.90 24.97 48.60
N ILE A 84 18.31 23.98 47.93
CA ILE A 84 17.28 23.08 48.46
C ILE A 84 17.59 21.63 48.10
N ASP A 85 17.01 20.68 48.83
CA ASP A 85 17.12 19.25 48.54
C ASP A 85 16.29 18.87 47.30
N ILE A 86 16.79 17.96 46.45
CA ILE A 86 16.09 17.54 45.23
C ILE A 86 14.71 16.92 45.51
N THR A 87 14.51 16.36 46.70
CA THR A 87 13.20 15.85 47.18
C THR A 87 12.14 16.94 47.33
N GLN A 88 12.54 18.22 47.41
CA GLN A 88 11.64 19.36 47.54
C GLN A 88 11.10 19.86 46.19
N ILE A 89 11.59 19.34 45.06
CA ILE A 89 11.02 19.61 43.74
C ILE A 89 9.67 18.87 43.62
N THR A 90 8.60 19.59 43.31
CA THR A 90 7.27 18.99 43.10
C THR A 90 7.31 17.98 41.95
N GLY A 91 6.47 16.94 42.00
CA GLY A 91 6.39 15.96 40.90
C GLY A 91 6.09 16.62 39.55
N GLN A 92 5.28 17.68 39.51
CA GLN A 92 4.96 18.43 38.28
C GLN A 92 6.15 19.21 37.71
N ASP A 93 7.03 19.75 38.55
CA ASP A 93 8.23 20.47 38.08
C ASP A 93 9.36 19.51 37.77
N PHE A 94 9.52 18.46 38.57
CA PHE A 94 10.47 17.39 38.32
C PHE A 94 10.19 16.69 36.99
N ALA A 95 8.90 16.50 36.67
CA ALA A 95 8.46 15.93 35.40
C ALA A 95 8.80 16.78 34.17
N LYS A 96 9.38 17.98 34.30
CA LYS A 96 9.84 18.79 33.15
C LYS A 96 11.34 18.61 32.87
N MET A 97 12.08 17.93 33.75
CA MET A 97 13.53 17.75 33.60
C MET A 97 13.85 16.81 32.42
N PRO A 98 14.73 17.21 31.49
CA PRO A 98 15.24 16.33 30.43
C PRO A 98 15.98 15.10 30.98
N GLY A 99 15.85 13.94 30.32
CA GLY A 99 16.55 12.71 30.73
C GLY A 99 18.08 12.80 30.70
N VAL A 100 18.62 13.57 29.75
CA VAL A 100 20.06 13.91 29.69
C VAL A 100 20.55 14.62 30.96
N LEU A 101 19.72 15.43 31.61
CA LEU A 101 20.10 16.09 32.86
C LEU A 101 20.03 15.12 34.04
N LEU A 102 18.99 14.29 34.12
CA LEU A 102 18.84 13.31 35.20
C LEU A 102 19.95 12.26 35.21
N THR A 103 20.30 11.71 34.04
CA THR A 103 21.34 10.68 33.91
C THR A 103 22.74 11.18 34.26
N LYS A 104 22.96 12.50 34.25
CA LYS A 104 24.26 13.14 34.57
C LYS A 104 24.37 13.65 36.00
N LEU A 105 23.33 13.57 36.81
CA LEU A 105 23.44 13.87 38.25
C LEU A 105 24.47 12.94 38.90
N VAL A 106 25.23 13.46 39.85
CA VAL A 106 26.11 12.62 40.70
C VAL A 106 25.27 11.65 41.54
N ASP A 107 25.85 10.49 41.91
CA ASP A 107 25.12 9.42 42.60
C ASP A 107 24.43 9.89 43.89
N GLU A 108 25.08 10.77 44.66
CA GLU A 108 24.50 11.34 45.88
C GLU A 108 23.20 12.15 45.63
N GLN A 109 23.12 12.86 44.51
CA GLN A 109 21.93 13.64 44.12
C GLN A 109 20.86 12.74 43.48
N PHE A 110 21.30 11.73 42.73
CA PHE A 110 20.40 10.80 42.05
C PHE A 110 19.69 9.86 43.03
N GLU A 111 20.37 9.39 44.08
CA GLU A 111 19.78 8.52 45.11
C GLU A 111 18.65 9.20 45.91
N GLN A 112 18.66 10.52 46.00
CA GLN A 112 17.66 11.31 46.71
C GLN A 112 16.33 11.42 45.94
N ILE A 113 16.31 11.13 44.63
CA ILE A 113 15.09 11.20 43.81
C ILE A 113 14.03 10.22 44.35
N THR A 114 12.80 10.70 44.53
CA THR A 114 11.69 9.92 45.10
C THR A 114 10.95 9.10 44.04
N ALA A 115 10.25 8.02 44.47
CA ALA A 115 9.40 7.23 43.57
C ALA A 115 8.26 8.07 42.94
N GLU A 116 7.78 9.11 43.63
CA GLU A 116 6.77 10.04 43.11
C GLU A 116 7.29 10.90 41.96
N GLN A 117 8.52 11.38 42.10
CA GLN A 117 9.20 12.16 41.07
C GLN A 117 9.51 11.31 39.83
N ILE A 118 9.91 10.05 40.02
CA ILE A 118 10.15 9.10 38.92
C ILE A 118 8.84 8.78 38.19
N ASP A 119 7.74 8.49 38.91
CA ASP A 119 6.42 8.24 38.32
C ASP A 119 5.93 9.45 37.50
N ALA A 120 6.03 10.66 38.05
CA ALA A 120 5.65 11.88 37.35
C ALA A 120 6.50 12.13 36.10
N TRP A 121 7.80 11.83 36.16
CA TRP A 121 8.73 11.99 35.04
C TRP A 121 8.47 11.03 33.88
N LEU A 122 8.22 9.74 34.19
CA LEU A 122 7.91 8.71 33.20
C LEU A 122 6.58 8.92 32.47
N ARG A 123 5.65 9.69 33.06
CA ARG A 123 4.33 10.00 32.48
C ARG A 123 4.33 11.18 31.52
N ASN A 124 5.43 11.93 31.41
CA ASN A 124 5.50 13.10 30.52
C ASN A 124 6.24 12.76 29.22
N PRO A 125 5.52 12.55 28.10
CA PRO A 125 6.13 12.18 26.81
C PRO A 125 6.94 13.33 26.18
N LYS A 126 6.79 14.57 26.64
CA LYS A 126 7.47 15.75 26.09
C LYS A 126 8.92 15.91 26.57
N ASN A 127 9.41 14.99 27.41
CA ASN A 127 10.73 15.08 28.04
C ASN A 127 11.90 14.58 27.19
N GLY A 128 11.63 13.95 26.03
CA GLY A 128 12.65 13.57 25.05
C GLY A 128 13.72 12.60 25.56
N TYR A 129 13.37 11.70 26.49
CA TYR A 129 14.27 10.63 26.94
C TYR A 129 14.32 9.50 25.91
N ASP A 130 15.48 8.82 25.82
CA ASP A 130 15.71 7.65 24.96
C ASP A 130 15.87 6.36 25.78
N PHE A 131 15.92 5.20 25.11
CA PHE A 131 16.07 3.89 25.75
C PHE A 131 17.37 3.76 26.55
N GLN A 132 18.46 4.38 26.09
CA GLN A 132 19.76 4.34 26.78
C GLN A 132 19.69 5.10 28.10
N GLN A 133 18.95 6.21 28.14
CA GLN A 133 18.71 7.00 29.35
C GLN A 133 17.79 6.26 30.34
N LEU A 134 16.78 5.54 29.85
CA LEU A 134 15.92 4.68 30.69
C LEU A 134 16.71 3.52 31.30
N ASP A 135 17.57 2.85 30.55
CA ASP A 135 18.41 1.77 31.08
C ASP A 135 19.43 2.27 32.12
N GLN A 136 20.02 3.45 31.90
CA GLN A 136 20.87 4.13 32.89
C GLN A 136 20.09 4.53 34.15
N LEU A 137 18.83 4.95 34.03
CA LEU A 137 17.97 5.19 35.18
C LEU A 137 17.76 3.89 35.97
N SER A 138 17.52 2.79 35.26
CA SER A 138 17.24 1.48 35.87
C SER A 138 18.38 0.93 36.71
N THR A 139 19.62 1.10 36.24
CA THR A 139 20.81 0.57 36.91
C THR A 139 21.18 1.34 38.17
N ARG A 140 20.67 2.57 38.30
CA ARG A 140 20.93 3.48 39.43
C ARG A 140 19.80 3.53 40.46
N VAL A 141 18.61 3.02 40.13
CA VAL A 141 17.45 2.96 41.05
C VAL A 141 17.42 1.59 41.74
N SER A 142 17.23 1.56 43.07
CA SER A 142 17.13 0.29 43.81
C SER A 142 15.84 -0.47 43.50
N GLU A 143 15.88 -1.80 43.59
CA GLU A 143 14.72 -2.69 43.40
C GLU A 143 13.52 -2.29 44.27
N GLU A 144 13.78 -1.92 45.54
CA GLU A 144 12.75 -1.45 46.47
C GLU A 144 12.07 -0.17 45.97
N LYS A 145 12.85 0.81 45.49
CA LYS A 145 12.32 2.08 44.97
C LYS A 145 11.56 1.88 43.66
N PHE A 146 12.03 0.98 42.79
CA PHE A 146 11.33 0.60 41.56
C PHE A 146 9.98 -0.08 41.86
N GLY A 147 9.93 -0.98 42.85
CA GLY A 147 8.69 -1.58 43.33
C GLY A 147 7.67 -0.55 43.86
N GLN A 148 8.15 0.51 44.51
CA GLN A 148 7.31 1.63 44.96
C GLN A 148 6.74 2.45 43.79
N VAL A 149 7.51 2.64 42.71
CA VAL A 149 7.05 3.31 41.47
C VAL A 149 5.91 2.50 40.84
N LEU A 150 6.11 1.19 40.63
CA LEU A 150 5.07 0.31 40.06
C LEU A 150 3.80 0.26 40.91
N THR A 151 3.94 0.21 42.23
CA THR A 151 2.79 0.22 43.16
C THR A 151 2.01 1.52 43.10
N ARG A 152 2.69 2.67 43.00
CA ARG A 152 2.04 3.97 42.80
C ARG A 152 1.31 4.04 41.47
N MET A 153 1.93 3.55 40.40
CA MET A 153 1.33 3.53 39.08
C MET A 153 0.06 2.66 39.03
N LYS A 154 0.10 1.49 39.67
CA LYS A 154 -1.05 0.59 39.83
C LYS A 154 -2.19 1.27 40.59
N ASN A 155 -1.92 1.81 41.78
CA ASN A 155 -2.94 2.44 42.62
C ASN A 155 -3.61 3.64 41.92
N ALA A 156 -2.85 4.41 41.14
CA ALA A 156 -3.38 5.51 40.34
C ALA A 156 -4.28 5.04 39.19
N ALA A 157 -3.98 3.88 38.59
CA ALA A 157 -4.82 3.28 37.55
C ALA A 157 -6.11 2.67 38.11
N GLU A 158 -6.05 2.00 39.27
CA GLU A 158 -7.20 1.34 39.90
C GLU A 158 -8.20 2.34 40.54
N ALA A 159 -7.75 3.55 40.91
CA ALA A 159 -8.59 4.60 41.47
C ALA A 159 -9.65 5.17 40.50
N GLY A 160 -9.59 4.84 39.20
CA GLY A 160 -10.52 5.29 38.18
C GLY A 160 -11.77 4.41 37.96
N GLY A 161 -11.84 3.21 38.54
CA GLY A 161 -12.90 2.22 38.26
C GLY A 161 -12.56 1.29 37.09
N ALA A 162 -13.39 0.26 36.88
CA ALA A 162 -13.08 -0.89 36.00
C ALA A 162 -12.83 -0.54 34.51
N ASP A 163 -13.33 0.62 34.04
CA ASP A 163 -13.25 1.06 32.64
C ASP A 163 -12.47 2.37 32.44
N ALA A 164 -11.78 2.88 33.47
CA ALA A 164 -11.07 4.15 33.34
C ALA A 164 -9.71 3.98 32.63
N ARG A 165 -9.58 4.64 31.47
CA ARG A 165 -8.26 4.89 30.86
C ARG A 165 -7.44 5.80 31.77
N PRO A 166 -6.14 5.54 32.00
CA PRO A 166 -5.31 6.45 32.77
C PRO A 166 -5.29 7.84 32.10
N ASN A 167 -5.48 8.91 32.89
CA ASN A 167 -5.57 10.31 32.43
C ASN A 167 -4.33 10.82 31.65
N THR A 168 -3.26 10.02 31.55
CA THR A 168 -2.12 10.26 30.65
C THR A 168 -1.49 8.89 30.32
N PRO A 169 -1.54 8.43 29.05
CA PRO A 169 -0.98 7.14 28.66
C PRO A 169 0.56 7.16 28.68
N LEU A 170 1.18 6.09 29.21
CA LEU A 170 2.62 5.86 29.10
C LEU A 170 2.98 5.56 27.64
N SER A 171 4.13 6.01 27.15
CA SER A 171 4.62 5.62 25.82
C SER A 171 4.96 4.12 25.76
N ALA A 172 4.77 3.47 24.62
CA ALA A 172 5.02 2.03 24.43
C ALA A 172 6.43 1.60 24.90
N GLY A 173 7.47 2.37 24.56
CA GLY A 173 8.85 2.08 25.00
C GLY A 173 9.08 2.19 26.51
N VAL A 174 8.30 3.01 27.23
CA VAL A 174 8.36 3.08 28.70
C VAL A 174 7.64 1.90 29.33
N GLN A 175 6.52 1.49 28.75
CA GLN A 175 5.80 0.31 29.22
C GLN A 175 6.66 -0.95 29.06
N ASP A 176 7.26 -1.13 27.89
CA ASP A 176 8.17 -2.25 27.61
C ASP A 176 9.37 -2.26 28.58
N PHE A 177 10.02 -1.12 28.76
CA PHE A 177 11.10 -0.96 29.75
C PHE A 177 10.66 -1.34 31.18
N LEU A 178 9.47 -0.92 31.61
CA LEU A 178 8.96 -1.22 32.95
C LEU A 178 8.66 -2.72 33.15
N VAL A 179 8.07 -3.37 32.15
CA VAL A 179 7.81 -4.82 32.17
C VAL A 179 9.12 -5.59 32.16
N ARG A 180 10.05 -5.22 31.27
CA ARG A 180 11.37 -5.84 31.17
C ARG A 180 12.12 -5.82 32.50
N LYS A 181 12.14 -4.67 33.19
CA LYS A 181 12.78 -4.53 34.52
C LYS A 181 12.04 -5.25 35.63
N PHE A 182 10.71 -5.28 35.55
CA PHE A 182 9.91 -6.09 36.44
C PHE A 182 10.26 -7.57 36.32
N VAL A 183 10.41 -8.12 35.10
CA VAL A 183 10.84 -9.50 34.89
C VAL A 183 12.26 -9.74 35.39
N GLU A 184 13.22 -8.86 35.04
CA GLU A 184 14.63 -8.94 35.49
C GLU A 184 14.78 -8.95 37.03
N SER A 185 13.96 -8.17 37.74
CA SER A 185 14.02 -8.07 39.21
C SER A 185 13.39 -9.25 39.94
N ASN A 186 12.68 -10.14 39.24
CA ASN A 186 11.90 -11.23 39.82
C ASN A 186 12.30 -12.61 39.27
N VAL A 187 13.48 -12.71 38.64
CA VAL A 187 14.03 -13.93 38.03
C VAL A 187 14.16 -15.12 39.00
N ASN A 188 14.28 -14.86 40.31
CA ASN A 188 14.44 -15.90 41.34
C ASN A 188 13.13 -16.29 42.07
N ASP A 189 11.98 -15.77 41.64
CA ASP A 189 10.69 -16.05 42.30
C ASP A 189 10.14 -17.45 41.99
N THR A 190 9.31 -17.99 42.88
CA THR A 190 8.52 -19.19 42.59
C THR A 190 7.36 -18.89 41.63
N CYS A 191 6.85 -19.92 40.94
CA CYS A 191 5.68 -19.83 40.04
C CYS A 191 4.48 -19.05 40.63
N ALA A 192 4.14 -19.30 41.90
CA ALA A 192 3.01 -18.64 42.55
C ALA A 192 3.32 -17.17 42.90
N GLU A 193 4.56 -16.87 43.28
CA GLU A 193 5.02 -15.51 43.55
C GLU A 193 5.09 -14.68 42.28
N MET A 194 5.62 -15.24 41.19
CA MET A 194 5.69 -14.61 39.89
C MET A 194 4.30 -14.36 39.30
N ALA A 195 3.40 -15.34 39.35
CA ALA A 195 2.00 -15.16 38.92
C ALA A 195 1.27 -14.09 39.75
N GLY A 196 1.48 -14.07 41.08
CA GLY A 196 0.92 -13.05 41.96
C GLY A 196 1.49 -11.64 41.69
N LYS A 197 2.78 -11.53 41.40
CA LYS A 197 3.42 -10.25 41.06
C LYS A 197 3.08 -9.78 39.65
N LEU A 198 2.89 -10.67 38.67
CA LEU A 198 2.44 -10.33 37.31
C LEU A 198 1.08 -9.62 37.31
N GLN A 199 0.20 -9.95 38.26
CA GLN A 199 -1.05 -9.21 38.46
C GLN A 199 -0.82 -7.74 38.86
N ALA A 200 0.34 -7.39 39.42
CA ALA A 200 0.68 -6.01 39.78
C ALA A 200 1.04 -5.12 38.58
N VAL A 201 1.39 -5.69 37.43
CA VAL A 201 1.65 -4.95 36.17
C VAL A 201 0.47 -4.97 35.19
N SER A 202 -0.66 -5.56 35.60
CA SER A 202 -1.89 -5.70 34.78
C SER A 202 -2.59 -4.39 34.40
N PHE A 203 -2.10 -3.25 34.91
CA PHE A 203 -2.60 -1.90 34.61
C PHE A 203 -1.97 -1.29 33.35
N MET A 204 -0.95 -1.92 32.75
CA MET A 204 -0.25 -1.36 31.59
C MET A 204 -1.12 -1.40 30.30
N PRO A 205 -1.18 -0.31 29.52
CA PRO A 205 -2.09 -0.19 28.37
C PRO A 205 -1.79 -1.07 27.14
N GLN A 206 -0.52 -1.32 26.84
CA GLN A 206 -0.05 -2.21 25.78
C GLN A 206 0.00 -3.62 26.37
N GLY A 207 -0.45 -4.64 25.64
CA GLY A 207 -0.24 -6.03 26.06
C GLY A 207 1.26 -6.35 26.25
N LEU A 208 1.58 -7.58 26.69
CA LEU A 208 2.98 -8.00 26.75
C LEU A 208 3.58 -8.09 25.34
N THR A 209 4.81 -7.60 25.16
CA THR A 209 5.58 -7.70 23.89
C THR A 209 6.20 -9.10 23.74
N VAL A 210 6.65 -9.45 22.53
CA VAL A 210 7.40 -10.70 22.26
C VAL A 210 8.57 -10.84 23.23
N GLU A 211 9.41 -9.81 23.33
CA GLU A 211 10.58 -9.81 24.21
C GLU A 211 10.21 -10.03 25.70
N ASN A 212 9.07 -9.47 26.14
CA ASN A 212 8.58 -9.68 27.51
C ASN A 212 8.09 -11.11 27.75
N LEU A 213 7.41 -11.71 26.77
CA LEU A 213 6.90 -13.07 26.85
C LEU A 213 8.04 -14.10 26.76
N ASP A 214 9.01 -13.90 25.86
CA ASP A 214 10.22 -14.71 25.76
C ASP A 214 10.99 -14.76 27.07
N ARG A 215 11.20 -13.59 27.69
CA ARG A 215 11.88 -13.49 28.97
C ARG A 215 11.10 -14.14 30.11
N LEU A 216 9.77 -14.09 30.10
CA LEU A 216 8.95 -14.83 31.06
C LEU A 216 9.09 -16.34 30.87
N ARG A 217 9.16 -16.80 29.61
CA ARG A 217 9.33 -18.21 29.25
C ARG A 217 10.69 -18.73 29.69
N GLU A 218 11.77 -18.00 29.41
CA GLU A 218 13.15 -18.34 29.78
C GLU A 218 13.36 -18.44 31.31
N ASN A 219 12.64 -17.63 32.08
CA ASN A 219 12.74 -17.61 33.55
C ASN A 219 11.81 -18.59 34.25
N SER A 220 10.72 -19.01 33.60
CA SER A 220 9.84 -20.04 34.15
C SER A 220 10.53 -21.41 34.06
N GLN A 221 10.57 -22.17 35.16
CA GLN A 221 10.83 -23.61 35.04
C GLN A 221 9.76 -24.17 34.09
N GLN A 222 10.21 -24.69 32.94
CA GLN A 222 9.42 -25.22 31.83
C GLN A 222 7.95 -25.56 32.19
N ASN A 223 7.01 -24.83 31.58
CA ASN A 223 5.55 -25.04 31.64
C ASN A 223 4.89 -24.81 33.00
N CYS A 224 4.82 -23.56 33.46
CA CYS A 224 4.08 -23.19 34.66
C CYS A 224 2.64 -22.72 34.35
N PRO A 225 1.58 -23.53 34.62
CA PRO A 225 0.20 -23.18 34.23
C PRO A 225 -0.35 -21.93 34.95
N GLN A 226 0.20 -21.59 36.11
CA GLN A 226 -0.20 -20.42 36.90
C GLN A 226 0.28 -19.10 36.28
N VAL A 227 1.48 -19.10 35.70
CA VAL A 227 2.05 -17.96 34.97
C VAL A 227 1.34 -17.81 33.63
N ALA A 228 1.13 -18.93 32.91
CA ALA A 228 0.32 -18.94 31.68
C ALA A 228 -1.07 -18.37 31.91
N ASN A 229 -1.78 -18.82 32.96
CA ASN A 229 -3.09 -18.27 33.32
C ASN A 229 -3.04 -16.78 33.70
N ALA A 230 -1.97 -16.31 34.35
CA ALA A 230 -1.80 -14.90 34.65
C ALA A 230 -1.58 -14.07 33.37
N VAL A 231 -0.74 -14.55 32.44
CA VAL A 231 -0.51 -13.94 31.12
C VAL A 231 -1.81 -13.85 30.33
N LEU A 232 -2.59 -14.94 30.26
CA LEU A 232 -3.89 -14.94 29.59
C LEU A 232 -4.86 -13.96 30.26
N THR A 233 -4.94 -13.95 31.59
CA THR A 233 -5.84 -13.06 32.34
C THR A 233 -5.48 -11.58 32.19
N ILE A 234 -4.19 -11.24 32.11
CA ILE A 234 -3.72 -9.85 31.92
C ILE A 234 -4.19 -9.32 30.57
N ASN A 235 -4.07 -10.11 29.50
CA ASN A 235 -4.40 -9.65 28.15
C ASN A 235 -5.91 -9.81 27.80
N LYS A 236 -6.67 -10.58 28.59
CA LYS A 236 -8.15 -10.72 28.46
C LYS A 236 -8.97 -9.43 28.71
N ARG A 237 -8.44 -8.44 29.44
CA ARG A 237 -9.23 -7.25 29.84
C ARG A 237 -8.98 -6.05 28.91
N GLY A 238 -10.05 -5.36 28.50
CA GLY A 238 -10.00 -3.99 27.96
C GLY A 238 -9.46 -3.82 26.53
N GLY A 239 -9.65 -4.80 25.64
CA GLY A 239 -9.21 -4.70 24.23
C GLY A 239 -7.69 -4.69 24.03
N ARG A 240 -6.93 -5.26 24.97
CA ARG A 240 -5.45 -5.29 24.94
C ARG A 240 -4.89 -6.28 23.93
N TYR A 241 -5.62 -7.35 23.62
CA TYR A 241 -5.30 -8.30 22.56
C TYR A 241 -5.10 -7.62 21.20
N CYS A 242 -6.01 -6.71 20.80
CA CYS A 242 -5.90 -5.97 19.54
C CYS A 242 -4.69 -5.00 19.46
N LYS A 243 -3.91 -4.86 20.54
CA LYS A 243 -2.72 -3.98 20.61
C LYS A 243 -1.41 -4.77 20.68
N MET A 244 -1.48 -6.09 20.65
CA MET A 244 -0.31 -6.97 20.62
C MET A 244 0.18 -7.13 19.17
N SER A 245 1.49 -7.22 18.96
CA SER A 245 2.03 -7.62 17.66
C SER A 245 1.69 -9.09 17.35
N ALA A 246 1.68 -9.48 16.07
CA ALA A 246 1.42 -10.87 15.65
C ALA A 246 2.32 -11.87 16.40
N GLY A 247 3.63 -11.64 16.45
CA GLY A 247 4.54 -12.50 17.21
C GLY A 247 4.25 -12.55 18.72
N ALA A 248 3.72 -11.48 19.31
CA ALA A 248 3.37 -11.49 20.75
C ALA A 248 2.10 -12.32 21.00
N ARG A 249 1.18 -12.34 20.03
CA ARG A 249 -0.01 -13.19 20.06
C ARG A 249 0.38 -14.67 19.93
N GLU A 250 1.29 -15.00 19.02
CA GLU A 250 1.85 -16.34 18.85
C GLU A 250 2.52 -16.86 20.13
N GLU A 251 3.38 -16.06 20.75
CA GLU A 251 4.06 -16.46 21.99
C GLU A 251 3.08 -16.62 23.17
N ALA A 252 2.03 -15.79 23.24
CA ALA A 252 0.95 -15.97 24.21
C ALA A 252 0.13 -17.25 23.94
N CYS A 253 -0.02 -17.65 22.68
CA CYS A 253 -0.62 -18.92 22.29
C CYS A 253 0.20 -20.10 22.76
N ASP A 254 1.51 -20.07 22.60
CA ASP A 254 2.40 -21.12 23.11
C ASP A 254 2.28 -21.28 24.64
N PHE A 255 2.14 -20.16 25.37
CA PHE A 255 1.82 -20.19 26.80
C PHE A 255 0.47 -20.86 27.08
N ALA A 256 -0.59 -20.51 26.34
CA ALA A 256 -1.89 -21.15 26.47
C ALA A 256 -1.78 -22.66 26.21
N ARG A 257 -1.00 -23.04 25.20
CA ARG A 257 -0.85 -24.43 24.81
C ARG A 257 -0.10 -25.28 25.81
N SER A 258 0.94 -24.71 26.41
CA SER A 258 1.67 -25.36 27.50
C SER A 258 0.79 -25.66 28.73
N ALA A 259 -0.29 -24.89 28.95
CA ALA A 259 -1.16 -25.01 30.12
C ALA A 259 -2.32 -26.02 29.94
N ALA A 260 -2.76 -26.25 28.70
CA ALA A 260 -3.89 -27.15 28.38
C ALA A 260 -3.48 -28.63 28.23
N GLY A 261 -2.25 -28.92 27.81
CA GLY A 261 -1.81 -30.30 27.52
C GLY A 261 -2.45 -30.86 26.24
N ASP A 262 -2.73 -32.17 26.19
CA ASP A 262 -3.25 -32.87 25.00
C ASP A 262 -4.80 -32.82 24.86
N ASP A 263 -5.54 -32.23 25.81
CA ASP A 263 -7.01 -32.34 25.92
C ASP A 263 -7.75 -31.03 25.56
N TRP A 264 -7.60 -30.60 24.31
CA TRP A 264 -8.07 -29.28 23.85
C TRP A 264 -9.58 -29.15 23.66
N GLY A 265 -10.26 -30.21 23.23
CA GLY A 265 -11.67 -30.16 22.82
C GLY A 265 -12.70 -30.03 23.96
N THR A 266 -12.33 -29.53 25.14
CA THR A 266 -13.23 -29.42 26.31
C THR A 266 -13.69 -27.97 26.55
N VAL A 267 -14.88 -27.80 27.14
CA VAL A 267 -15.42 -26.47 27.53
C VAL A 267 -14.43 -25.69 28.40
N GLU A 268 -13.75 -26.38 29.33
CA GLU A 268 -12.80 -25.75 30.25
C GLU A 268 -11.54 -25.22 29.55
N ASN A 269 -11.01 -25.92 28.55
CA ASN A 269 -9.79 -25.51 27.86
C ASN A 269 -10.05 -24.54 26.71
N LEU A 270 -11.09 -24.79 25.89
CA LEU A 270 -11.51 -23.83 24.87
C LEU A 270 -12.00 -22.53 25.51
N GLY A 271 -12.82 -22.61 26.56
CA GLY A 271 -13.33 -21.44 27.28
C GLY A 271 -12.25 -20.53 27.88
N ARG A 272 -11.00 -20.99 27.98
CA ARG A 272 -9.85 -20.18 28.43
C ARG A 272 -9.19 -19.37 27.33
N LEU A 273 -9.43 -19.69 26.06
CA LEU A 273 -8.75 -19.08 24.92
C LEU A 273 -9.17 -17.64 24.61
N PRO A 274 -10.46 -17.24 24.63
CA PRO A 274 -10.82 -15.90 24.20
C PRO A 274 -10.17 -14.82 25.09
N PRO A 275 -9.60 -13.74 24.51
CA PRO A 275 -9.67 -13.32 23.10
C PRO A 275 -8.55 -13.84 22.17
N PHE A 276 -7.71 -14.78 22.61
CA PHE A 276 -6.57 -15.30 21.84
C PHE A 276 -7.00 -16.31 20.77
N VAL A 277 -7.68 -15.81 19.73
CA VAL A 277 -8.24 -16.64 18.67
C VAL A 277 -7.20 -17.24 17.74
N ASP A 278 -6.03 -16.62 17.60
CA ASP A 278 -4.89 -17.17 16.83
C ASP A 278 -4.42 -18.54 17.36
N CYS A 279 -4.77 -18.88 18.60
CA CYS A 279 -4.40 -20.16 19.20
C CYS A 279 -5.34 -21.30 18.79
N LEU A 280 -6.54 -20.95 18.32
CA LEU A 280 -7.62 -21.87 17.98
C LEU A 280 -7.41 -22.36 16.54
N THR A 281 -7.13 -23.64 16.36
CA THR A 281 -7.00 -24.24 15.02
C THR A 281 -8.30 -24.92 14.59
N ALA A 282 -8.44 -25.16 13.28
CA ALA A 282 -9.49 -26.03 12.74
C ALA A 282 -9.48 -27.41 13.43
N GLN A 283 -8.30 -27.95 13.74
CA GLN A 283 -8.15 -29.23 14.41
C GLN A 283 -8.68 -29.21 15.86
N ASP A 284 -8.50 -28.11 16.59
CA ASP A 284 -9.02 -27.94 17.95
C ASP A 284 -10.56 -27.93 17.94
N LEU A 285 -11.17 -27.21 16.99
CA LEU A 285 -12.62 -27.21 16.78
C LEU A 285 -13.14 -28.59 16.32
N GLU A 286 -12.37 -29.31 15.50
CA GLU A 286 -12.71 -30.67 15.07
C GLU A 286 -12.68 -31.66 16.24
N SER A 287 -11.78 -31.45 17.20
CA SER A 287 -11.64 -32.28 18.40
C SER A 287 -12.76 -32.07 19.44
N ALA A 288 -13.38 -30.89 19.46
CA ALA A 288 -14.53 -30.60 20.33
C ALA A 288 -15.76 -31.36 19.86
N ASP A 289 -16.48 -32.02 20.77
CA ASP A 289 -17.76 -32.63 20.44
C ASP A 289 -18.87 -31.56 20.30
N THR A 290 -19.98 -31.97 19.67
CA THR A 290 -21.10 -31.05 19.39
C THR A 290 -21.71 -30.46 20.67
N ASP A 291 -21.77 -31.23 21.76
CA ASP A 291 -22.31 -30.76 23.04
C ASP A 291 -21.40 -29.69 23.66
N THR A 292 -20.09 -29.87 23.57
CA THR A 292 -19.09 -28.91 24.03
C THR A 292 -19.22 -27.58 23.30
N LEU A 293 -19.43 -27.59 21.97
CA LEU A 293 -19.61 -26.36 21.20
C LEU A 293 -20.89 -25.61 21.57
N ILE A 294 -21.97 -26.34 21.89
CA ILE A 294 -23.24 -25.73 22.35
C ILE A 294 -23.09 -25.17 23.75
N ASP A 295 -22.41 -25.88 24.66
CA ASP A 295 -22.16 -25.42 26.02
C ASP A 295 -21.25 -24.17 26.02
N LEU A 296 -20.23 -24.13 25.15
CA LEU A 296 -19.41 -22.95 24.91
C LEU A 296 -20.24 -21.76 24.39
N TYR A 297 -21.17 -22.00 23.46
CA TYR A 297 -22.11 -20.98 23.00
C TYR A 297 -23.00 -20.46 24.14
N ASP A 298 -23.56 -21.35 24.96
CA ASP A 298 -24.40 -20.98 26.10
C ASP A 298 -23.63 -20.13 27.13
N ASP A 299 -22.34 -20.43 27.31
CA ASP A 299 -21.40 -19.69 28.17
C ASP A 299 -20.89 -18.37 27.55
N GLY A 300 -21.28 -18.06 26.32
CA GLY A 300 -20.88 -16.82 25.63
C GLY A 300 -19.41 -16.84 25.20
N PHE A 301 -18.85 -18.00 24.89
CA PHE A 301 -17.49 -18.16 24.36
C PHE A 301 -17.30 -17.30 23.10
N PHE A 302 -18.21 -17.41 22.13
CA PHE A 302 -18.08 -16.76 20.83
C PHE A 302 -18.19 -15.23 20.89
N LEU A 303 -18.83 -14.64 21.90
CA LEU A 303 -18.82 -13.19 22.14
C LEU A 303 -17.42 -12.59 22.23
N ASN A 304 -16.44 -13.39 22.63
CA ASN A 304 -15.08 -12.96 22.87
C ASN A 304 -14.10 -13.51 21.81
N VAL A 305 -14.62 -14.15 20.76
CA VAL A 305 -13.87 -14.64 19.60
C VAL A 305 -13.91 -13.54 18.53
N ASP A 306 -12.75 -13.15 18.03
CA ASP A 306 -12.60 -12.12 16.97
C ASP A 306 -12.86 -12.72 15.58
N SER A 307 -12.19 -13.82 15.24
CA SER A 307 -12.45 -14.58 14.01
C SER A 307 -12.31 -16.09 14.24
N LEU A 308 -12.94 -16.89 13.38
CA LEU A 308 -12.75 -18.34 13.35
C LEU A 308 -11.53 -18.69 12.47
N PRO A 309 -10.77 -19.75 12.81
CA PRO A 309 -9.71 -20.23 11.93
C PRO A 309 -10.28 -20.63 10.56
N GLU A 310 -9.42 -20.65 9.54
CA GLU A 310 -9.77 -21.11 8.20
C GLU A 310 -10.43 -22.51 8.26
N GLY A 311 -11.56 -22.69 7.57
CA GLY A 311 -12.41 -23.89 7.66
C GLY A 311 -13.21 -24.06 8.96
N GLY A 312 -12.99 -23.23 9.99
CA GLY A 312 -13.67 -23.30 11.29
C GLY A 312 -15.18 -23.11 11.21
N SER A 313 -15.65 -22.22 10.32
CA SER A 313 -17.09 -22.02 10.06
C SER A 313 -17.77 -23.30 9.57
N ASP A 314 -17.15 -24.04 8.64
CA ASP A 314 -17.68 -25.29 8.12
C ASP A 314 -17.71 -26.41 9.16
N ILE A 315 -16.68 -26.45 10.02
CA ILE A 315 -16.60 -27.40 11.13
C ILE A 315 -17.75 -27.16 12.11
N ILE A 316 -17.94 -25.90 12.52
CA ILE A 316 -19.02 -25.52 13.45
C ILE A 316 -20.37 -25.79 12.80
N ARG A 317 -20.60 -25.38 11.55
CA ARG A 317 -21.83 -25.64 10.80
C ARG A 317 -22.17 -27.13 10.76
N ARG A 318 -21.23 -27.96 10.30
CA ARG A 318 -21.41 -29.41 10.19
C ARG A 318 -21.72 -30.06 11.53
N LYS A 319 -21.05 -29.63 12.61
CA LYS A 319 -21.27 -30.16 13.96
C LYS A 319 -22.59 -29.70 14.57
N LEU A 320 -23.00 -28.45 14.34
CA LEU A 320 -24.29 -27.92 14.78
C LEU A 320 -25.46 -28.53 14.01
N ASP A 321 -25.35 -28.71 12.69
CA ASP A 321 -26.35 -29.40 11.86
C ASP A 321 -26.57 -30.86 12.29
N ALA A 322 -25.52 -31.52 12.76
CA ALA A 322 -25.57 -32.87 13.30
C ALA A 322 -26.19 -32.95 14.71
N SER A 323 -26.38 -31.82 15.40
CA SER A 323 -26.92 -31.79 16.76
C SER A 323 -28.42 -32.07 16.81
N ASP A 324 -28.83 -32.77 17.88
CA ASP A 324 -30.25 -32.92 18.27
C ASP A 324 -30.70 -31.81 19.24
N ARG A 325 -29.76 -31.05 19.84
CA ARG A 325 -30.05 -29.91 20.72
C ARG A 325 -30.34 -28.63 19.94
N MET A 326 -29.86 -28.54 18.70
CA MET A 326 -30.07 -27.38 17.83
C MET A 326 -31.42 -27.49 17.10
N PRO A 327 -32.30 -26.48 17.17
CA PRO A 327 -33.55 -26.47 16.41
C PRO A 327 -33.27 -26.51 14.90
N LYS A 328 -34.23 -27.01 14.09
CA LYS A 328 -34.07 -27.11 12.63
C LYS A 328 -35.27 -26.48 11.92
N GLY A 329 -35.04 -25.91 10.73
CA GLY A 329 -36.10 -25.30 9.93
C GLY A 329 -36.79 -24.11 10.65
N ALA A 330 -38.13 -24.08 10.67
CA ALA A 330 -38.89 -22.96 11.25
C ALA A 330 -38.65 -22.74 12.76
N ASP A 331 -38.27 -23.78 13.49
CA ASP A 331 -37.94 -23.67 14.92
C ASP A 331 -36.60 -22.95 15.13
N LEU A 332 -35.69 -22.99 14.14
CA LEU A 332 -34.41 -22.26 14.16
C LEU A 332 -34.62 -20.75 14.03
N ILE A 333 -35.54 -20.33 13.17
CA ILE A 333 -35.94 -18.92 13.03
C ILE A 333 -36.56 -18.41 14.33
N THR A 334 -37.46 -19.20 14.91
CA THR A 334 -38.08 -18.87 16.21
C THR A 334 -37.04 -18.76 17.33
N PHE A 335 -36.02 -19.61 17.29
CA PHE A 335 -34.90 -19.58 18.24
C PHE A 335 -34.07 -18.30 18.13
N PHE A 336 -33.71 -17.88 16.90
CA PHE A 336 -32.93 -16.67 16.67
C PHE A 336 -33.72 -15.37 16.69
N ASN A 337 -35.06 -15.42 16.67
CA ASN A 337 -35.88 -14.26 17.02
C ASN A 337 -35.72 -13.82 18.49
N ASN A 338 -35.09 -14.64 19.34
CA ASN A 338 -34.66 -14.22 20.66
C ASN A 338 -33.32 -13.47 20.60
N VAL A 339 -33.39 -12.14 20.66
CA VAL A 339 -32.25 -11.20 20.69
C VAL A 339 -31.15 -11.60 21.69
N THR A 340 -31.51 -12.19 22.84
CA THR A 340 -30.53 -12.61 23.87
C THR A 340 -29.65 -13.77 23.41
N MET A 341 -30.16 -14.62 22.52
CA MET A 341 -29.42 -15.72 21.90
C MET A 341 -28.48 -15.18 20.82
N VAL A 342 -28.99 -14.26 20.00
CA VAL A 342 -28.22 -13.61 18.93
C VAL A 342 -27.02 -12.83 19.47
N GLU A 343 -27.12 -12.26 20.67
CA GLU A 343 -25.99 -11.61 21.35
C GLU A 343 -24.83 -12.58 21.57
N LYS A 344 -25.08 -13.84 21.91
CA LYS A 344 -24.04 -14.80 22.29
C LYS A 344 -23.21 -15.34 21.13
N LEU A 345 -23.59 -15.01 19.89
CA LEU A 345 -23.07 -15.65 18.68
C LEU A 345 -21.66 -15.22 18.26
N GLY A 346 -21.27 -13.97 18.56
CA GLY A 346 -20.04 -13.38 18.04
C GLY A 346 -19.82 -13.68 16.54
N PRO A 347 -18.63 -14.15 16.12
CA PRO A 347 -18.32 -14.39 14.71
C PRO A 347 -19.02 -15.62 14.11
N VAL A 348 -19.63 -16.49 14.92
CA VAL A 348 -20.45 -17.62 14.42
C VAL A 348 -21.80 -17.14 13.89
N ALA A 349 -22.18 -15.88 14.14
CA ALA A 349 -23.42 -15.31 13.62
C ALA A 349 -23.51 -15.42 12.08
N ALA A 350 -22.39 -15.21 11.37
CA ALA A 350 -22.33 -15.37 9.91
C ALA A 350 -22.63 -16.84 9.50
N THR A 351 -21.95 -17.81 10.12
CA THR A 351 -22.16 -19.25 9.90
C THR A 351 -23.60 -19.69 10.17
N ILE A 352 -24.24 -19.08 11.16
CA ILE A 352 -25.65 -19.36 11.50
C ILE A 352 -26.60 -18.70 10.50
N GLY A 353 -26.24 -17.56 9.92
CA GLY A 353 -26.93 -17.00 8.76
C GLY A 353 -27.05 -18.02 7.63
N ASP A 354 -25.96 -18.72 7.31
CA ASP A 354 -25.94 -19.76 6.28
C ASP A 354 -26.83 -20.98 6.63
N MET A 355 -27.01 -21.27 7.93
CA MET A 355 -27.89 -22.35 8.40
C MET A 355 -29.38 -21.95 8.31
N ILE A 356 -29.69 -20.67 8.56
CA ILE A 356 -31.06 -20.14 8.44
C ILE A 356 -31.47 -20.09 6.96
N GLY A 357 -30.53 -19.78 6.06
CA GLY A 357 -30.70 -19.78 4.61
C GLY A 357 -31.51 -18.60 4.06
N ASP A 358 -32.56 -18.16 4.76
CA ASP A 358 -33.35 -16.96 4.43
C ASP A 358 -33.51 -16.08 5.68
N LEU A 359 -32.57 -15.15 5.85
CA LEU A 359 -32.52 -14.23 6.99
C LEU A 359 -33.70 -13.23 7.02
N SER A 360 -34.45 -13.08 5.92
CA SER A 360 -35.64 -12.21 5.86
C SER A 360 -36.79 -12.68 6.76
N GLN A 361 -36.72 -13.92 7.25
CA GLN A 361 -37.72 -14.50 8.14
C GLN A 361 -37.52 -14.10 9.61
N LEU A 362 -36.41 -13.42 9.94
CA LEU A 362 -36.18 -12.86 11.26
C LEU A 362 -37.01 -11.60 11.49
N GLU A 363 -37.44 -11.39 12.74
CA GLU A 363 -38.09 -10.16 13.15
C GLU A 363 -37.08 -9.00 13.24
N LEU A 364 -37.54 -7.77 13.00
CA LEU A 364 -36.71 -6.56 12.97
C LEU A 364 -35.73 -6.41 14.17
N PRO A 365 -36.14 -6.67 15.44
CA PRO A 365 -35.21 -6.60 16.57
C PRO A 365 -34.10 -7.66 16.50
N ALA A 366 -34.41 -8.86 16.00
CA ALA A 366 -33.44 -9.94 15.84
C ALA A 366 -32.49 -9.68 14.68
N MET A 367 -32.98 -9.14 13.56
CA MET A 367 -32.15 -8.69 12.44
C MET A 367 -31.16 -7.62 12.89
N ARG A 368 -31.63 -6.59 13.62
CA ARG A 368 -30.77 -5.53 14.15
C ARG A 368 -29.70 -6.10 15.07
N LYS A 369 -30.09 -6.98 16.00
CA LYS A 369 -29.16 -7.62 16.92
C LYS A 369 -28.14 -8.51 16.19
N MET A 370 -28.57 -9.25 15.18
CA MET A 370 -27.72 -10.15 14.42
C MET A 370 -26.65 -9.38 13.66
N LYS A 371 -27.05 -8.27 13.04
CA LYS A 371 -26.13 -7.34 12.41
C LYS A 371 -25.17 -6.69 13.41
N GLU A 372 -25.66 -6.21 14.56
CA GLU A 372 -24.82 -5.67 15.63
C GLU A 372 -23.76 -6.69 16.09
N THR A 373 -24.15 -7.96 16.24
CA THR A 373 -23.24 -9.03 16.63
C THR A 373 -22.19 -9.31 15.55
N ILE A 374 -22.59 -9.39 14.29
CA ILE A 374 -21.70 -9.61 13.13
C ILE A 374 -20.71 -8.44 12.95
N SER A 375 -21.20 -7.21 13.07
CA SER A 375 -20.38 -6.00 12.90
C SER A 375 -19.44 -5.82 14.10
N GLY A 376 -19.94 -6.09 15.31
CA GLY A 376 -19.17 -6.02 16.55
C GLY A 376 -18.09 -7.10 16.68
N SER A 377 -18.21 -8.22 15.95
CA SER A 377 -17.17 -9.26 15.89
C SER A 377 -15.99 -8.92 14.97
N ARG A 378 -16.03 -7.84 14.19
CA ARG A 378 -14.94 -7.48 13.24
C ARG A 378 -13.83 -6.59 13.84
N VAL A 379 -13.80 -6.39 15.15
CA VAL A 379 -13.05 -5.28 15.77
C VAL A 379 -11.73 -5.74 16.39
N CYS A 380 -10.78 -6.14 15.54
CA CYS A 380 -9.33 -6.00 15.81
C CYS A 380 -8.53 -5.98 14.48
N MET A 381 -8.44 -4.83 13.79
CA MET A 381 -7.49 -4.66 12.68
C MET A 381 -6.57 -3.47 12.99
N ALA A 382 -5.28 -3.75 13.20
CA ALA A 382 -4.24 -2.73 13.28
C ALA A 382 -2.99 -3.24 12.53
N GLY A 383 -2.79 -2.73 11.31
CA GLY A 383 -1.54 -2.88 10.56
C GLY A 383 -1.53 -3.91 9.41
N GLU A 384 -2.64 -4.14 8.69
CA GLU A 384 -2.63 -4.97 7.48
C GLU A 384 -2.80 -4.16 6.21
N THR A 385 -1.91 -4.43 5.26
CA THR A 385 -2.06 -4.25 3.82
C THR A 385 -3.35 -4.91 3.32
N GLU A 386 -3.94 -4.34 2.28
CA GLU A 386 -5.31 -4.56 1.73
C GLU A 386 -5.76 -5.99 1.36
N ALA A 387 -5.06 -7.06 1.78
CA ALA A 387 -5.36 -8.43 1.36
C ALA A 387 -6.19 -9.29 2.33
N SER A 388 -6.64 -8.79 3.50
CA SER A 388 -7.36 -9.61 4.49
C SER A 388 -8.65 -9.00 5.05
N LEU A 389 -9.32 -8.14 4.28
CA LEU A 389 -10.74 -7.87 4.52
C LEU A 389 -11.55 -8.90 3.76
N LYS A 390 -11.94 -9.99 4.44
CA LYS A 390 -13.02 -10.85 3.95
C LYS A 390 -14.25 -9.94 3.78
N GLY A 391 -14.68 -9.72 2.54
CA GLY A 391 -15.85 -8.90 2.24
C GLY A 391 -17.10 -9.42 2.95
N ARG A 392 -18.13 -8.58 3.08
CA ARG A 392 -19.42 -9.03 3.65
C ARG A 392 -19.90 -10.29 2.90
N SER A 393 -20.30 -11.33 3.63
CA SER A 393 -20.87 -12.54 3.03
C SER A 393 -22.16 -12.20 2.29
N LYS A 394 -22.58 -13.09 1.39
CA LYS A 394 -23.83 -12.90 0.63
C LYS A 394 -25.04 -12.76 1.56
N GLU A 395 -25.06 -13.53 2.63
CA GLU A 395 -26.10 -13.57 3.66
C GLU A 395 -26.09 -12.30 4.51
N GLU A 396 -24.91 -11.76 4.84
CA GLU A 396 -24.77 -10.47 5.52
C GLU A 396 -25.28 -9.30 4.66
N LYS A 397 -24.92 -9.27 3.37
CA LYS A 397 -25.45 -8.26 2.43
C LYS A 397 -26.97 -8.35 2.28
N GLU A 398 -27.53 -9.57 2.27
CA GLU A 398 -28.99 -9.76 2.19
C GLU A 398 -29.72 -9.35 3.48
N LEU A 399 -29.11 -9.61 4.64
CA LEU A 399 -29.60 -9.12 5.93
C LEU A 399 -29.58 -7.60 5.99
N ASP A 400 -28.48 -6.98 5.57
CA ASP A 400 -28.33 -5.53 5.49
C ASP A 400 -29.41 -4.90 4.61
N ARG A 401 -29.63 -5.46 3.41
CA ARG A 401 -30.66 -5.00 2.47
C ARG A 401 -32.08 -5.17 3.03
N THR A 402 -32.39 -6.30 3.66
CA THR A 402 -33.73 -6.54 4.22
C THR A 402 -34.02 -5.62 5.40
N LEU A 403 -33.03 -5.43 6.27
CA LEU A 403 -33.10 -4.49 7.39
C LEU A 403 -33.33 -3.07 6.88
N LEU A 404 -32.59 -2.67 5.85
CA LEU A 404 -32.73 -1.38 5.20
C LEU A 404 -34.13 -1.19 4.62
N GLN A 405 -34.63 -2.12 3.80
CA GLN A 405 -35.98 -2.05 3.22
C GLN A 405 -37.09 -1.95 4.28
N ALA A 406 -36.94 -2.68 5.39
CA ALA A 406 -37.91 -2.65 6.49
C ALA A 406 -37.92 -1.31 7.23
N GLU A 407 -36.74 -0.75 7.55
CA GLU A 407 -36.60 0.52 8.27
C GLU A 407 -36.85 1.74 7.36
N MET A 408 -36.61 1.61 6.05
CA MET A 408 -36.73 2.66 5.05
C MET A 408 -38.06 2.64 4.27
N SER A 409 -39.07 1.92 4.76
CA SER A 409 -40.40 1.87 4.12
C SER A 409 -41.04 3.27 3.94
N ASP A 410 -40.63 4.28 4.72
CA ASP A 410 -40.94 5.70 4.50
C ASP A 410 -39.67 6.57 4.71
N PRO A 411 -38.86 6.82 3.66
CA PRO A 411 -37.59 7.53 3.77
C PRO A 411 -37.71 8.95 4.34
N ALA A 412 -38.85 9.60 4.16
CA ALA A 412 -39.09 10.96 4.66
C ALA A 412 -39.31 11.00 6.18
N ALA A 413 -39.70 9.88 6.79
CA ALA A 413 -39.91 9.74 8.22
C ALA A 413 -38.66 9.25 8.99
N VAL A 414 -37.60 8.84 8.27
CA VAL A 414 -36.34 8.36 8.85
C VAL A 414 -35.67 9.44 9.71
N THR A 415 -35.16 9.04 10.87
CA THR A 415 -34.47 9.93 11.83
C THR A 415 -32.96 9.68 11.84
N ALA A 416 -32.18 10.60 12.42
CA ALA A 416 -30.74 10.40 12.58
C ALA A 416 -30.42 9.17 13.46
N GLU A 417 -31.25 8.88 14.47
CA GLU A 417 -31.10 7.68 15.32
C GLU A 417 -31.30 6.39 14.51
N THR A 418 -32.27 6.39 13.58
CA THR A 418 -32.49 5.27 12.66
C THR A 418 -31.28 5.07 11.76
N LEU A 419 -30.77 6.12 11.11
CA LEU A 419 -29.57 6.03 10.25
C LEU A 419 -28.34 5.58 11.04
N ASN A 420 -28.11 6.14 12.23
CA ASN A 420 -27.00 5.74 13.11
C ASN A 420 -27.11 4.29 13.62
N SER A 421 -28.29 3.67 13.57
CA SER A 421 -28.46 2.24 13.90
C SER A 421 -28.22 1.31 12.71
N LEU A 422 -28.10 1.87 11.50
CA LEU A 422 -27.98 1.14 10.24
C LEU A 422 -26.56 1.14 9.66
N VAL A 423 -25.56 1.61 10.41
CA VAL A 423 -24.11 1.56 10.05
C VAL A 423 -23.72 0.19 9.52
N GLY A 424 -23.07 0.12 8.36
CA GLY A 424 -22.69 -1.08 7.64
C GLY A 424 -23.73 -1.60 6.65
N SER A 425 -25.01 -1.17 6.74
CA SER A 425 -26.03 -1.46 5.72
C SER A 425 -26.30 -0.27 4.80
N LEU A 426 -25.84 0.93 5.17
CA LEU A 426 -26.25 2.17 4.48
C LEU A 426 -25.68 2.23 3.07
N ALA A 427 -24.51 1.64 2.83
CA ALA A 427 -23.93 1.47 1.50
C ALA A 427 -24.81 0.65 0.52
N GLU A 428 -25.83 -0.07 1.00
CA GLU A 428 -26.79 -0.80 0.13
C GLU A 428 -28.02 0.06 -0.28
N MET A 429 -28.07 1.33 0.12
CA MET A 429 -29.17 2.25 -0.19
C MET A 429 -29.20 2.62 -1.66
N ALA A 430 -30.38 2.52 -2.29
CA ALA A 430 -30.54 3.03 -3.64
C ALA A 430 -30.45 4.57 -3.66
N PRO A 431 -29.88 5.19 -4.71
CA PRO A 431 -29.81 6.65 -4.84
C PRO A 431 -31.16 7.36 -4.66
N SER A 432 -32.24 6.77 -5.18
CA SER A 432 -33.60 7.31 -5.00
C SER A 432 -34.07 7.33 -3.55
N GLU A 433 -33.58 6.42 -2.71
CA GLU A 433 -33.90 6.36 -1.29
C GLU A 433 -33.18 7.49 -0.54
N ILE A 434 -31.91 7.74 -0.87
CA ILE A 434 -31.10 8.85 -0.36
C ILE A 434 -31.75 10.21 -0.69
N GLU A 435 -32.14 10.41 -1.95
CA GLU A 435 -32.79 11.66 -2.38
C GLU A 435 -34.06 11.99 -1.57
N ASN A 436 -34.79 10.96 -1.15
CA ASN A 436 -36.05 11.08 -0.43
C ASN A 436 -35.89 11.12 1.11
N LEU A 437 -34.67 11.00 1.64
CA LEU A 437 -34.41 11.09 3.08
C LEU A 437 -34.89 12.42 3.68
N ASN A 438 -34.99 12.49 5.00
CA ASN A 438 -35.15 13.76 5.70
C ASN A 438 -33.79 14.50 5.79
N PRO A 439 -33.63 15.72 5.25
CA PRO A 439 -32.37 16.48 5.35
C PRO A 439 -31.86 16.66 6.79
N ALA A 440 -32.75 16.84 7.77
CA ALA A 440 -32.36 16.99 9.16
C ALA A 440 -31.81 15.69 9.77
N ALA A 441 -32.29 14.53 9.29
CA ALA A 441 -31.76 13.24 9.70
C ALA A 441 -30.35 13.02 9.14
N VAL A 442 -30.14 13.36 7.86
CA VAL A 442 -28.82 13.30 7.22
C VAL A 442 -27.82 14.21 7.94
N VAL A 443 -28.19 15.46 8.24
CA VAL A 443 -27.32 16.36 9.03
C VAL A 443 -26.97 15.78 10.40
N GLY A 444 -27.92 15.14 11.09
CA GLY A 444 -27.69 14.56 12.41
C GLY A 444 -26.90 13.24 12.41
N ALA A 445 -26.80 12.56 11.27
CA ALA A 445 -26.13 11.28 11.11
C ALA A 445 -24.89 11.34 10.20
N ILE A 446 -24.51 12.52 9.70
CA ILE A 446 -23.50 12.66 8.63
C ILE A 446 -22.14 12.08 9.02
N SER A 447 -21.73 12.21 10.28
CA SER A 447 -20.45 11.65 10.76
C SER A 447 -20.41 10.12 10.70
N THR A 448 -21.57 9.48 10.80
CA THR A 448 -21.71 8.03 10.70
C THR A 448 -21.79 7.60 9.24
N LEU A 449 -22.55 8.35 8.43
CA LEU A 449 -22.61 8.14 6.98
C LEU A 449 -21.25 8.36 6.31
N ALA A 450 -20.41 9.22 6.87
CA ALA A 450 -19.08 9.53 6.38
C ALA A 450 -18.10 8.35 6.41
N ASP A 451 -18.36 7.34 7.24
CA ASP A 451 -17.50 6.17 7.40
C ASP A 451 -17.93 4.98 6.51
N GLU A 452 -19.06 5.10 5.79
CA GLU A 452 -19.59 4.08 4.89
C GLU A 452 -19.01 4.20 3.48
N ASP A 453 -18.84 3.07 2.80
CA ASP A 453 -18.31 3.00 1.43
C ASP A 453 -19.44 3.17 0.39
N PHE A 454 -19.95 4.39 0.30
CA PHE A 454 -20.93 4.76 -0.71
C PHE A 454 -20.32 4.82 -2.10
N SER A 455 -21.09 4.45 -3.12
CA SER A 455 -20.75 4.83 -4.50
C SER A 455 -20.69 6.36 -4.65
N PHE A 456 -20.01 6.86 -5.68
CA PHE A 456 -19.87 8.31 -5.84
C PHE A 456 -21.24 8.99 -6.01
N GLY A 457 -22.15 8.37 -6.76
CA GLY A 457 -23.50 8.91 -6.97
C GLY A 457 -24.30 8.99 -5.66
N GLU A 458 -24.19 7.96 -4.82
CA GLU A 458 -24.80 7.95 -3.48
C GLU A 458 -24.17 9.00 -2.57
N ALA A 459 -22.84 9.12 -2.59
CA ALA A 459 -22.10 10.13 -1.84
C ALA A 459 -22.49 11.55 -2.25
N ARG A 460 -22.58 11.85 -3.56
CA ARG A 460 -23.07 13.14 -4.09
C ARG A 460 -24.50 13.41 -3.65
N ALA A 461 -25.39 12.43 -3.77
CA ALA A 461 -26.78 12.58 -3.35
C ALA A 461 -26.88 12.87 -1.84
N LEU A 462 -26.06 12.20 -1.02
CA LEU A 462 -25.95 12.45 0.43
C LEU A 462 -25.42 13.84 0.73
N ILE A 463 -24.38 14.31 0.03
CA ILE A 463 -23.81 15.65 0.21
C ILE A 463 -24.83 16.73 -0.17
N GLU A 464 -25.52 16.58 -1.30
CA GLU A 464 -26.57 17.52 -1.70
C GLU A 464 -27.73 17.50 -0.71
N LYS A 465 -28.07 16.32 -0.18
CA LYS A 465 -29.08 16.19 0.85
C LYS A 465 -28.66 16.85 2.17
N TYR A 466 -27.40 16.67 2.58
CA TYR A 466 -26.79 17.33 3.73
C TYR A 466 -26.85 18.85 3.58
N LYS A 467 -26.50 19.38 2.41
CA LYS A 467 -26.57 20.81 2.06
C LYS A 467 -27.99 21.37 1.99
N SER A 468 -28.99 20.53 1.74
CA SER A 468 -30.40 20.96 1.80
C SER A 468 -30.92 21.14 3.24
N GLY A 469 -30.16 20.71 4.25
CA GLY A 469 -30.50 20.88 5.65
C GLY A 469 -30.43 22.35 6.09
N ALA A 470 -31.40 22.80 6.89
CA ALA A 470 -31.53 24.22 7.28
C ALA A 470 -30.32 24.79 8.05
N SER A 471 -29.48 23.94 8.66
CA SER A 471 -28.25 24.31 9.37
C SER A 471 -27.00 24.33 8.47
N VAL A 472 -27.12 23.91 7.21
CA VAL A 472 -26.05 23.90 6.21
C VAL A 472 -26.50 24.82 5.08
N SER A 473 -26.16 26.12 5.17
CA SER A 473 -26.57 27.11 4.16
C SER A 473 -25.37 27.84 3.60
N GLY A 474 -25.26 27.91 2.27
CA GLY A 474 -24.12 28.53 1.58
C GLY A 474 -22.95 27.57 1.44
N ALA A 475 -21.76 28.13 1.19
CA ALA A 475 -20.52 27.36 1.08
C ALA A 475 -20.20 26.64 2.41
N LEU A 476 -19.65 25.43 2.30
CA LEU A 476 -19.28 24.63 3.46
C LEU A 476 -18.14 25.26 4.28
N SER A 477 -18.31 25.28 5.60
CA SER A 477 -17.27 25.63 6.57
C SER A 477 -16.37 24.44 6.89
N ALA A 478 -15.19 24.71 7.46
CA ALA A 478 -14.25 23.65 7.80
C ALA A 478 -14.82 22.56 8.73
N ALA A 479 -15.68 22.95 9.68
CA ALA A 479 -16.34 22.01 10.60
C ALA A 479 -17.38 21.12 9.90
N GLN A 480 -18.06 21.64 8.87
CA GLN A 480 -19.01 20.86 8.07
C GLN A 480 -18.26 19.87 7.19
N VAL A 481 -17.14 20.27 6.58
CA VAL A 481 -16.28 19.35 5.82
C VAL A 481 -15.67 18.28 6.72
N ALA A 482 -15.21 18.63 7.92
CA ALA A 482 -14.72 17.64 8.89
C ALA A 482 -15.81 16.60 9.26
N SER A 483 -17.09 17.00 9.23
CA SER A 483 -18.21 16.09 9.49
C SER A 483 -18.53 15.19 8.29
N LEU A 484 -18.06 15.50 7.09
CA LEU A 484 -18.23 14.68 5.89
C LEU A 484 -17.24 13.50 5.82
N GLY A 485 -16.12 13.52 6.57
CA GLY A 485 -15.13 12.44 6.55
C GLY A 485 -14.69 12.06 5.13
N LYS A 486 -14.81 10.76 4.77
CA LYS A 486 -14.46 10.26 3.43
C LYS A 486 -15.33 10.86 2.31
N LEU A 487 -16.59 11.20 2.60
CA LEU A 487 -17.48 11.83 1.61
C LEU A 487 -16.94 13.15 1.07
N ALA A 488 -15.99 13.80 1.78
CA ALA A 488 -15.32 14.99 1.29
C ALA A 488 -14.62 14.78 -0.08
N ALA A 489 -14.25 13.55 -0.42
CA ALA A 489 -13.71 13.20 -1.74
C ALA A 489 -14.69 13.44 -2.90
N ASN A 490 -15.99 13.49 -2.62
CA ASN A 490 -17.05 13.57 -3.62
C ASN A 490 -17.59 15.01 -3.78
N LEU A 491 -16.97 16.00 -3.12
CA LEU A 491 -17.36 17.41 -3.22
C LEU A 491 -17.07 17.98 -4.61
N PRO A 492 -18.06 18.51 -5.35
CA PRO A 492 -17.84 19.06 -6.68
C PRO A 492 -16.74 20.14 -6.69
N VAL A 493 -15.95 20.22 -7.77
CA VAL A 493 -14.92 21.27 -7.94
C VAL A 493 -15.50 22.68 -7.78
N ASP A 494 -16.74 22.90 -8.23
CA ASP A 494 -17.45 24.18 -8.06
C ASP A 494 -17.79 24.49 -6.58
N GLU A 495 -18.05 23.46 -5.77
CA GLU A 495 -18.28 23.62 -4.33
C GLU A 495 -16.96 23.96 -3.62
N LEU A 496 -15.88 23.25 -3.99
CA LEU A 496 -14.53 23.54 -3.51
C LEU A 496 -14.09 24.97 -3.88
N ASP A 497 -14.51 25.48 -5.04
CA ASP A 497 -14.23 26.87 -5.44
C ASP A 497 -14.94 27.90 -4.56
N GLN A 498 -16.19 27.62 -4.19
CA GLN A 498 -17.02 28.50 -3.35
C GLN A 498 -16.55 28.58 -1.90
N MET A 499 -15.86 27.54 -1.40
CA MET A 499 -15.27 27.55 -0.07
C MET A 499 -14.17 28.62 0.05
N SER A 500 -14.00 29.16 1.26
CA SER A 500 -12.87 30.07 1.52
C SER A 500 -11.56 29.29 1.56
N ASP A 501 -10.46 29.91 1.14
CA ASP A 501 -9.13 29.27 1.22
C ASP A 501 -8.76 28.90 2.67
N ALA A 502 -9.29 29.63 3.66
CA ALA A 502 -9.09 29.34 5.08
C ALA A 502 -9.86 28.09 5.55
N ASP A 503 -11.07 27.89 5.03
CA ASP A 503 -11.85 26.68 5.31
C ASP A 503 -11.21 25.45 4.68
N ILE A 504 -10.77 25.54 3.42
CA ILE A 504 -10.04 24.45 2.74
C ILE A 504 -8.80 24.05 3.54
N ARG A 505 -7.98 25.02 3.96
CA ARG A 505 -6.79 24.75 4.78
C ARG A 505 -7.13 24.09 6.11
N SER A 506 -8.19 24.56 6.77
CA SER A 506 -8.61 24.00 8.07
C SER A 506 -9.18 22.58 7.94
N SER A 507 -9.59 22.18 6.73
CA SER A 507 -10.10 20.84 6.40
C SER A 507 -9.09 19.95 5.68
N ILE A 508 -7.83 20.38 5.54
CA ILE A 508 -6.85 19.68 4.70
C ILE A 508 -6.59 18.25 5.15
N SER A 509 -6.62 17.97 6.45
CA SER A 509 -6.48 16.61 6.99
C SER A 509 -7.64 15.70 6.61
N THR A 510 -8.86 16.24 6.52
CA THR A 510 -10.03 15.48 6.08
C THR A 510 -9.93 15.17 4.59
N PHE A 511 -9.52 16.16 3.79
CA PHE A 511 -9.27 15.95 2.37
C PHE A 511 -8.14 14.94 2.14
N ALA A 512 -7.07 15.02 2.91
CA ALA A 512 -5.96 14.07 2.84
C ALA A 512 -6.41 12.63 3.11
N SER A 513 -7.21 12.41 4.17
CA SER A 513 -7.75 11.08 4.48
C SER A 513 -8.68 10.51 3.40
N ALA A 514 -9.22 11.37 2.53
CA ALA A 514 -10.17 11.00 1.48
C ALA A 514 -9.55 11.09 0.07
N LYS A 515 -8.26 11.42 -0.05
CA LYS A 515 -7.62 11.75 -1.34
C LYS A 515 -7.68 10.61 -2.36
N ALA A 516 -7.60 9.36 -1.91
CA ALA A 516 -7.60 8.18 -2.78
C ALA A 516 -8.85 8.10 -3.67
N GLU A 517 -9.98 8.64 -3.22
CA GLU A 517 -11.25 8.63 -3.93
C GLU A 517 -11.50 9.92 -4.74
N MET A 518 -10.59 10.90 -4.69
CA MET A 518 -10.75 12.19 -5.37
C MET A 518 -10.39 12.14 -6.85
N SER A 519 -11.09 12.95 -7.65
CA SER A 519 -10.67 13.29 -9.00
C SER A 519 -9.39 14.14 -8.96
N PRO A 520 -8.50 14.03 -9.96
CA PRO A 520 -7.32 14.90 -10.07
C PRO A 520 -7.68 16.39 -10.14
N ALA A 521 -8.86 16.73 -10.67
CA ALA A 521 -9.34 18.11 -10.69
C ALA A 521 -9.67 18.63 -9.28
N GLN A 522 -10.29 17.80 -8.42
CA GLN A 522 -10.55 18.12 -7.01
C GLN A 522 -9.24 18.26 -6.23
N ALA A 523 -8.33 17.29 -6.36
CA ALA A 523 -7.03 17.31 -5.69
C ALA A 523 -6.24 18.59 -6.05
N LYS A 524 -6.21 18.95 -7.33
CA LYS A 524 -5.57 20.20 -7.81
C LYS A 524 -6.24 21.45 -7.26
N LYS A 525 -7.58 21.46 -7.19
CA LYS A 525 -8.34 22.58 -6.63
C LYS A 525 -8.03 22.78 -5.14
N ILE A 526 -8.01 21.70 -4.37
CA ILE A 526 -7.70 21.69 -2.95
C ILE A 526 -6.26 22.15 -2.74
N ALA A 527 -5.29 21.57 -3.45
CA ALA A 527 -3.89 21.95 -3.36
C ALA A 527 -3.69 23.46 -3.57
N LYS A 528 -4.31 24.01 -4.62
CA LYS A 528 -4.24 25.44 -4.97
C LYS A 528 -4.85 26.35 -3.91
N LYS A 529 -6.01 26.00 -3.34
CA LYS A 529 -6.66 26.80 -2.29
C LYS A 529 -6.01 26.62 -0.92
N ALA A 530 -5.40 25.46 -0.66
CA ALA A 530 -4.65 25.19 0.55
C ALA A 530 -3.34 25.98 0.63
N ARG A 531 -2.85 26.52 -0.49
CA ARG A 531 -1.66 27.38 -0.51
C ARG A 531 -1.83 28.61 0.36
N ASN A 532 -0.82 28.88 1.19
CA ASN A 532 -0.73 30.06 2.04
C ASN A 532 0.73 30.36 2.37
N GLY A 533 1.28 31.41 1.76
CA GLY A 533 2.65 31.82 2.00
C GLY A 533 3.68 30.96 1.25
N ASN A 534 4.81 30.70 1.91
CA ASN A 534 5.93 29.96 1.33
C ASN A 534 5.63 28.44 1.33
N LEU A 535 5.83 27.76 0.20
CA LEU A 535 5.55 26.32 0.07
C LEU A 535 6.39 25.48 1.05
N LEU A 536 7.66 25.82 1.23
CA LEU A 536 8.58 25.11 2.12
C LEU A 536 8.06 25.10 3.56
N ASP A 537 7.58 26.25 4.04
CA ASP A 537 6.99 26.38 5.38
C ASP A 537 5.73 25.52 5.52
N GLN A 538 4.92 25.40 4.45
CA GLN A 538 3.72 24.57 4.47
C GLN A 538 4.05 23.07 4.47
N LEU A 539 5.09 22.67 3.74
CA LEU A 539 5.57 21.28 3.73
C LEU A 539 6.22 20.91 5.07
N ASP A 540 7.02 21.80 5.67
CA ASP A 540 7.65 21.60 6.99
C ASP A 540 6.61 21.39 8.10
N ASN A 541 5.47 22.07 8.00
CA ASN A 541 4.34 21.90 8.93
C ASN A 541 3.42 20.73 8.57
N GLY A 542 3.68 20.00 7.48
CA GLY A 542 2.86 18.88 7.00
C GLY A 542 1.46 19.30 6.53
N GLU A 543 1.24 20.58 6.20
CA GLU A 543 -0.11 21.08 5.89
C GLU A 543 -0.60 20.61 4.51
N ILE A 544 0.30 20.36 3.56
CA ILE A 544 -0.05 20.04 2.16
C ILE A 544 0.71 18.83 1.61
N SER A 545 1.38 18.07 2.48
CA SER A 545 2.23 16.94 2.07
C SER A 545 1.47 15.90 1.24
N ASP A 546 0.23 15.62 1.63
CA ASP A 546 -0.60 14.63 0.94
C ASP A 546 -1.04 15.08 -0.46
N PHE A 547 -0.97 16.37 -0.79
CA PHE A 547 -1.37 16.93 -2.09
C PHE A 547 -0.16 17.40 -2.94
N PHE A 548 1.04 16.94 -2.62
CA PHE A 548 2.27 17.35 -3.29
C PHE A 548 2.31 16.97 -4.79
N ASP A 549 1.77 15.81 -5.13
CA ASP A 549 1.54 15.31 -6.49
C ASP A 549 0.57 16.19 -7.30
N ALA A 550 -0.36 16.90 -6.65
CA ALA A 550 -1.29 17.82 -7.30
C ALA A 550 -0.71 19.23 -7.53
N LEU A 551 0.47 19.54 -6.98
CA LEU A 551 1.13 20.85 -7.12
C LEU A 551 1.80 21.04 -8.50
N PRO A 552 1.73 22.26 -9.08
CA PRO A 552 2.46 22.61 -10.30
C PRO A 552 3.97 22.47 -10.15
N LEU A 553 4.64 21.95 -11.18
CA LEU A 553 6.09 21.74 -11.18
C LEU A 553 6.88 23.02 -10.92
N ASN A 554 6.50 24.14 -11.55
CA ASN A 554 7.20 25.41 -11.39
C ASN A 554 7.18 25.94 -9.94
N GLU A 555 6.16 25.59 -9.16
CA GLU A 555 6.13 25.92 -7.73
C GLU A 555 7.09 25.05 -6.93
N ILE A 556 7.23 23.78 -7.31
CA ILE A 556 8.19 22.85 -6.70
C ILE A 556 9.62 23.25 -7.07
N GLU A 557 9.88 23.60 -8.33
CA GLU A 557 11.16 24.15 -8.80
C GLU A 557 11.58 25.39 -8.01
N SER A 558 10.64 26.23 -7.59
CA SER A 558 10.94 27.44 -6.84
C SER A 558 11.50 27.20 -5.43
N ILE A 559 11.30 26.00 -4.88
CA ILE A 559 11.80 25.61 -3.55
C ILE A 559 12.84 24.49 -3.59
N ALA A 560 13.19 24.00 -4.77
CA ALA A 560 14.13 22.89 -4.92
C ALA A 560 15.51 23.21 -4.30
N ASP A 561 16.01 24.43 -4.48
CA ASP A 561 17.27 24.89 -3.87
C ASP A 561 17.20 24.94 -2.33
N ASP A 562 16.05 25.31 -1.77
CA ASP A 562 15.86 25.38 -0.32
C ASP A 562 15.73 23.96 0.29
N ILE A 563 15.02 23.06 -0.40
CA ILE A 563 14.96 21.63 -0.05
C ILE A 563 16.37 21.03 -0.13
N ALA A 564 17.11 21.31 -1.20
CA ALA A 564 18.49 20.86 -1.36
C ALA A 564 19.36 21.33 -0.18
N ALA A 565 19.22 22.60 0.20
CA ALA A 565 19.94 23.17 1.32
C ALA A 565 19.53 22.53 2.66
N ASP A 566 18.25 22.26 2.89
CA ASP A 566 17.79 21.58 4.10
C ASP A 566 18.30 20.15 4.18
N VAL A 567 18.26 19.41 3.06
CA VAL A 567 18.83 18.05 2.96
C VAL A 567 20.33 18.07 3.19
N ALA A 568 21.07 19.02 2.59
CA ALA A 568 22.52 19.22 2.77
C ALA A 568 22.95 19.60 4.19
N ASN A 569 22.00 20.02 5.01
CA ASN A 569 22.19 20.37 6.41
C ASN A 569 21.68 19.28 7.37
N GLY A 570 21.34 18.10 6.84
CA GLY A 570 20.79 16.97 7.60
C GLY A 570 19.38 17.20 8.17
N ASN A 571 18.58 18.12 7.59
CA ASN A 571 17.22 18.43 8.03
C ASN A 571 16.15 17.61 7.26
N TYR A 572 16.45 16.38 6.86
CA TYR A 572 15.53 15.52 6.09
C TYR A 572 14.20 15.22 6.83
N SER A 573 14.21 15.28 8.16
CA SER A 573 13.00 15.10 8.98
C SER A 573 11.90 16.13 8.71
N LYS A 574 12.21 17.24 8.04
CA LYS A 574 11.21 18.22 7.60
C LYS A 574 10.29 17.70 6.49
N TYR A 575 10.78 16.71 5.73
CA TYR A 575 10.10 16.17 4.56
C TYR A 575 9.64 14.72 4.76
N SER A 576 9.79 14.16 5.97
CA SER A 576 9.49 12.76 6.24
C SER A 576 8.01 12.41 6.11
N SER A 577 7.11 13.40 6.06
CA SER A 577 5.68 13.22 5.80
C SER A 577 5.32 13.28 4.32
N LEU A 578 6.26 13.61 3.43
CA LEU A 578 5.98 13.55 1.99
C LEU A 578 5.93 12.09 1.54
N PRO A 579 4.95 11.73 0.69
CA PRO A 579 5.01 10.47 -0.04
C PRO A 579 6.31 10.45 -0.84
N MET A 580 7.30 9.67 -0.38
CA MET A 580 8.66 9.76 -0.91
C MET A 580 8.70 9.37 -2.39
N THR A 581 7.86 8.46 -2.86
CA THR A 581 7.77 8.09 -4.28
C THR A 581 7.44 9.30 -5.18
N ASP A 582 6.35 10.01 -4.89
CA ASP A 582 5.90 11.15 -5.71
C ASP A 582 6.80 12.38 -5.52
N ALA A 583 7.33 12.54 -4.30
CA ALA A 583 8.26 13.59 -3.97
C ALA A 583 9.62 13.37 -4.64
N GLN A 584 10.11 12.13 -4.70
CA GLN A 584 11.37 11.77 -5.37
C GLN A 584 11.30 12.02 -6.87
N ASP A 585 10.20 11.65 -7.53
CA ASP A 585 10.02 11.92 -8.97
C ASP A 585 10.04 13.42 -9.30
N LYS A 586 9.34 14.21 -8.50
CA LYS A 586 9.20 15.66 -8.73
C LYS A 586 10.38 16.50 -8.22
N ILE A 587 11.03 16.10 -7.13
CA ILE A 587 12.13 16.84 -6.49
C ILE A 587 13.49 16.30 -6.95
N GLY A 588 13.66 14.98 -7.05
CA GLY A 588 14.94 14.35 -7.34
C GLY A 588 15.53 14.84 -8.67
N SER A 589 14.69 15.02 -9.68
CA SER A 589 15.03 15.57 -11.01
C SER A 589 15.54 17.03 -10.99
N LEU A 590 15.44 17.72 -9.85
CA LEU A 590 15.82 19.12 -9.64
C LEU A 590 17.08 19.30 -8.76
N LEU A 591 17.46 18.27 -7.99
CA LEU A 591 18.54 18.30 -6.99
C LEU A 591 20.01 18.03 -7.43
N PRO A 592 20.41 17.71 -8.70
CA PRO A 592 21.75 17.20 -9.00
C PRO A 592 22.99 18.09 -8.67
N SER A 593 22.87 19.24 -8.01
CA SER A 593 23.94 20.26 -7.94
C SER A 593 24.53 20.58 -6.56
N PHE A 594 24.00 20.07 -5.43
CA PHE A 594 24.23 20.74 -4.13
C PHE A 594 24.66 19.92 -2.90
N LEU A 595 24.90 18.60 -2.99
CA LEU A 595 25.08 17.77 -1.78
C LEU A 595 26.50 17.20 -1.57
N PRO A 596 27.02 17.18 -0.32
CA PRO A 596 28.26 16.49 0.04
C PRO A 596 28.09 14.97 0.24
N ASP A 597 29.16 14.22 -0.05
CA ASP A 597 29.24 12.75 -0.22
C ASP A 597 28.62 11.86 0.89
N SER A 598 28.41 12.36 2.11
CA SER A 598 27.92 11.56 3.25
C SER A 598 26.41 11.65 3.51
N GLU A 599 25.70 12.59 2.88
CA GLU A 599 24.25 12.81 3.05
C GLU A 599 23.45 12.51 1.76
N LEU A 600 24.14 11.94 0.76
CA LEU A 600 23.65 11.75 -0.59
C LEU A 600 22.53 10.69 -0.66
N GLY A 601 22.46 9.75 0.28
CA GLY A 601 21.65 8.53 0.14
C GLY A 601 20.15 8.72 -0.13
N ASN A 602 19.56 9.83 0.32
CA ASN A 602 18.13 10.09 0.15
C ASN A 602 17.81 11.04 -1.02
N ALA A 603 18.80 11.73 -1.56
CA ALA A 603 18.62 12.79 -2.55
C ALA A 603 18.86 12.35 -4.00
N ILE A 604 19.38 11.13 -4.17
CA ILE A 604 19.89 10.62 -5.43
C ILE A 604 18.78 10.03 -6.32
N ALA A 605 17.60 9.72 -5.77
CA ALA A 605 16.54 9.00 -6.48
C ALA A 605 16.03 9.69 -7.77
N GLY A 606 16.28 10.98 -7.97
CA GLY A 606 16.09 11.63 -9.27
C GLY A 606 17.31 12.40 -9.80
N ALA A 607 18.46 12.30 -9.12
CA ALA A 607 19.70 12.78 -9.67
C ALA A 607 20.10 11.82 -10.80
N GLY A 608 20.41 12.36 -11.98
CA GLY A 608 20.96 11.55 -13.06
C GLY A 608 22.14 10.71 -12.57
N ASP A 609 22.44 9.64 -13.29
CA ASP A 609 23.44 8.64 -12.93
C ASP A 609 24.85 9.23 -12.72
N ASP A 610 25.13 10.40 -13.27
CA ASP A 610 26.33 11.21 -13.06
C ASP A 610 26.65 11.50 -11.58
N VAL A 611 25.64 11.53 -10.69
CA VAL A 611 25.88 11.76 -9.26
C VAL A 611 26.70 10.64 -8.62
N LEU A 612 26.61 9.41 -9.15
CA LEU A 612 27.39 8.29 -8.64
C LEU A 612 28.88 8.54 -8.83
N ASP A 613 29.31 9.27 -9.85
CA ASP A 613 30.74 9.55 -10.08
C ASP A 613 31.33 10.52 -9.04
N LEU A 614 30.47 11.20 -8.27
CA LEU A 614 30.87 12.14 -7.23
C LEU A 614 31.13 11.46 -5.89
N ILE A 615 30.55 10.28 -5.65
CA ILE A 615 30.73 9.55 -4.40
C ILE A 615 32.13 8.95 -4.36
N SER A 616 32.92 9.14 -3.31
CA SER A 616 34.23 8.47 -3.22
C SER A 616 34.12 6.94 -3.06
N ASN A 617 35.07 6.18 -3.60
CA ASN A 617 35.05 4.69 -3.52
C ASN A 617 34.99 4.18 -2.08
N ASP A 618 35.61 4.89 -1.13
CA ASP A 618 35.65 4.51 0.29
C ASP A 618 34.27 4.58 0.95
N ASN A 619 33.37 5.43 0.45
CA ASN A 619 32.02 5.63 1.00
C ASN A 619 30.92 5.00 0.12
N PHE A 620 31.26 4.49 -1.06
CA PHE A 620 30.28 4.03 -2.05
C PHE A 620 29.36 2.94 -1.50
N ALA A 621 29.91 1.90 -0.87
CA ALA A 621 29.10 0.79 -0.37
C ALA A 621 28.14 1.20 0.77
N GLU A 622 28.55 2.11 1.66
CA GLU A 622 27.72 2.61 2.76
C GLU A 622 26.61 3.54 2.24
N VAL A 623 26.95 4.40 1.27
CA VAL A 623 25.99 5.32 0.64
C VAL A 623 24.96 4.54 -0.17
N ILE A 624 25.39 3.58 -1.00
CA ILE A 624 24.50 2.73 -1.80
C ILE A 624 23.63 1.82 -0.91
N GLY A 625 24.15 1.29 0.20
CA GLY A 625 23.36 0.53 1.17
C GLY A 625 22.22 1.36 1.80
N ALA A 626 22.51 2.61 2.20
CA ALA A 626 21.49 3.51 2.73
C ALA A 626 20.47 3.99 1.67
N MET A 627 20.88 4.01 0.39
CA MET A 627 20.05 4.41 -0.74
C MET A 627 18.95 3.41 -1.07
N THR A 628 19.31 2.15 -1.25
CA THR A 628 18.39 1.09 -1.71
C THR A 628 17.34 0.70 -0.69
N GLU A 629 17.50 1.09 0.58
CA GLU A 629 16.45 0.92 1.59
C GLU A 629 15.33 1.97 1.49
N GLN A 630 15.48 3.02 0.66
CA GLN A 630 14.60 4.21 0.70
C GLN A 630 14.00 4.65 -0.66
N ALA A 631 14.42 4.09 -1.80
CA ALA A 631 13.89 4.46 -3.11
C ALA A 631 14.16 3.39 -4.20
N ASP A 632 13.32 3.36 -5.25
CA ASP A 632 13.66 2.73 -6.53
C ASP A 632 14.36 3.76 -7.43
N PHE A 633 15.60 3.47 -7.83
CA PHE A 633 16.44 4.41 -8.58
C PHE A 633 16.32 4.26 -10.10
N GLY A 634 15.47 3.33 -10.56
CA GLY A 634 15.33 3.00 -11.97
C GLY A 634 16.54 2.27 -12.56
N SER A 635 16.33 1.64 -13.72
CA SER A 635 17.29 0.72 -14.35
C SER A 635 18.66 1.34 -14.67
N LYS A 636 18.70 2.62 -15.07
CA LYS A 636 19.96 3.29 -15.44
C LYS A 636 20.89 3.51 -14.24
N MET A 637 20.32 3.94 -13.12
CA MET A 637 21.09 4.22 -11.92
C MET A 637 21.62 2.92 -11.33
N ASN A 638 20.77 1.90 -11.20
CA ASN A 638 21.16 0.58 -10.72
C ASN A 638 22.25 -0.04 -11.58
N ARG A 639 22.16 0.09 -12.91
CA ARG A 639 23.22 -0.35 -13.83
C ARG A 639 24.55 0.37 -13.59
N LYS A 640 24.55 1.70 -13.42
CA LYS A 640 25.79 2.43 -13.12
C LYS A 640 26.32 2.11 -11.72
N MET A 641 25.45 1.84 -10.73
CA MET A 641 25.86 1.34 -9.42
C MET A 641 26.55 -0.02 -9.55
N ALA A 642 25.97 -0.93 -10.34
CA ALA A 642 26.53 -2.25 -10.62
C ALA A 642 27.87 -2.13 -11.35
N GLU A 643 27.96 -1.36 -12.44
CA GLU A 643 29.19 -1.11 -13.19
C GLU A 643 30.31 -0.59 -12.27
N ARG A 644 29.99 0.38 -11.40
CA ARG A 644 30.96 0.95 -10.46
C ARG A 644 31.36 -0.04 -9.37
N MET A 645 30.40 -0.81 -8.84
CA MET A 645 30.69 -1.91 -7.93
C MET A 645 31.66 -2.92 -8.56
N GLU A 646 31.45 -3.29 -9.82
CA GLU A 646 32.26 -4.27 -10.53
C GLU A 646 33.66 -3.76 -10.90
N THR A 647 33.78 -2.48 -11.25
CA THR A 647 35.02 -1.93 -11.80
C THR A 647 35.90 -1.23 -10.77
N GLU A 648 35.29 -0.65 -9.72
CA GLU A 648 35.97 0.25 -8.79
C GLU A 648 35.98 -0.23 -7.33
N ILE A 649 35.03 -1.07 -6.93
CA ILE A 649 34.86 -1.51 -5.53
C ILE A 649 35.28 -2.97 -5.33
N ILE A 650 34.69 -3.88 -6.12
CA ILE A 650 34.94 -5.31 -6.03
C ILE A 650 36.19 -5.62 -6.84
N THR A 651 37.33 -5.67 -6.16
CA THR A 651 38.61 -5.94 -6.83
C THR A 651 38.70 -7.35 -7.44
N SER A 652 37.96 -8.32 -6.90
CA SER A 652 37.83 -9.66 -7.46
C SER A 652 36.67 -10.45 -6.84
N PHE A 653 35.73 -10.89 -7.66
CA PHE A 653 34.56 -11.68 -7.23
C PHE A 653 34.96 -13.05 -6.66
N ASP A 654 36.04 -13.66 -7.13
CA ASP A 654 36.54 -14.96 -6.65
C ASP A 654 37.07 -14.98 -5.20
N SER A 655 37.22 -13.80 -4.59
CA SER A 655 37.73 -13.60 -3.24
C SER A 655 36.72 -12.87 -2.35
N MET A 656 35.48 -12.74 -2.81
CA MET A 656 34.41 -12.06 -2.08
C MET A 656 34.14 -12.75 -0.72
N THR A 657 33.76 -11.95 0.26
CA THR A 657 33.42 -12.40 1.62
C THR A 657 31.96 -12.09 1.92
N GLN A 658 31.35 -12.77 2.90
CA GLN A 658 29.97 -12.50 3.31
C GLN A 658 29.78 -11.01 3.70
N THR A 659 30.75 -10.42 4.40
CA THR A 659 30.70 -9.00 4.76
C THR A 659 30.63 -8.07 3.55
N VAL A 660 31.33 -8.41 2.45
CA VAL A 660 31.24 -7.63 1.21
C VAL A 660 29.88 -7.84 0.55
N LEU A 661 29.40 -9.08 0.49
CA LEU A 661 28.07 -9.38 -0.06
C LEU A 661 26.94 -8.67 0.70
N ASP A 662 27.04 -8.61 2.03
CA ASP A 662 26.06 -7.93 2.88
C ASP A 662 25.98 -6.42 2.57
N THR A 663 27.10 -5.80 2.14
CA THR A 663 27.15 -4.39 1.74
C THR A 663 26.62 -4.07 0.33
N ILE A 664 26.36 -5.09 -0.49
CA ILE A 664 25.78 -4.91 -1.83
C ILE A 664 24.26 -4.99 -1.72
N PRO A 665 23.48 -3.97 -2.10
CA PRO A 665 22.03 -4.08 -2.10
C PRO A 665 21.48 -5.17 -3.01
N ALA A 666 20.35 -5.75 -2.64
CA ALA A 666 19.68 -6.76 -3.45
C ALA A 666 19.35 -6.25 -4.85
N ASP A 667 18.89 -5.00 -4.97
CA ASP A 667 18.44 -4.40 -6.24
C ASP A 667 19.54 -4.04 -7.23
N VAL A 668 20.79 -4.02 -6.79
CA VAL A 668 21.95 -3.73 -7.65
C VAL A 668 22.51 -5.01 -8.30
N ILE A 669 22.39 -6.15 -7.62
CA ILE A 669 22.97 -7.43 -8.07
C ILE A 669 22.35 -7.92 -9.40
N PRO A 670 21.03 -7.78 -9.67
CA PRO A 670 20.44 -8.10 -10.97
C PRO A 670 21.09 -7.38 -12.16
N ASP A 671 21.68 -6.21 -11.94
CA ASP A 671 22.34 -5.45 -13.00
C ASP A 671 23.83 -5.77 -13.18
N MET A 672 24.43 -6.56 -12.29
CA MET A 672 25.81 -7.04 -12.42
C MET A 672 25.96 -8.05 -13.56
N SER A 673 27.16 -8.11 -14.12
CA SER A 673 27.53 -9.07 -15.15
C SER A 673 27.46 -10.51 -14.61
N THR A 674 26.81 -11.36 -15.38
CA THR A 674 26.64 -12.78 -15.04
C THR A 674 27.97 -13.53 -14.97
N ALA A 675 29.00 -13.07 -15.68
CA ALA A 675 30.36 -13.59 -15.63
C ALA A 675 31.05 -13.31 -14.27
N ASN A 676 30.79 -12.15 -13.66
CA ASN A 676 31.32 -11.83 -12.33
C ASN A 676 30.58 -12.61 -11.24
N LEU A 677 29.26 -12.74 -11.35
CA LEU A 677 28.47 -13.56 -10.43
C LEU A 677 28.87 -15.04 -10.50
N ASP A 678 29.21 -15.54 -11.69
CA ASP A 678 29.76 -16.88 -11.91
C ASP A 678 31.11 -17.13 -11.22
N ALA A 679 31.87 -16.07 -10.93
CA ALA A 679 33.15 -16.16 -10.26
C ALA A 679 33.04 -16.18 -8.73
N VAL A 680 31.85 -15.98 -8.16
CA VAL A 680 31.63 -15.96 -6.70
C VAL A 680 32.02 -17.30 -6.06
N PRO A 681 32.65 -17.30 -4.86
CA PRO A 681 32.98 -18.51 -4.14
C PRO A 681 31.76 -19.39 -3.87
N SER A 682 31.90 -20.71 -4.01
CA SER A 682 30.80 -21.67 -3.82
C SER A 682 30.12 -21.57 -2.45
N GLY A 683 30.83 -21.12 -1.41
CA GLY A 683 30.28 -20.91 -0.07
C GLY A 683 29.40 -19.67 0.09
N LEU A 684 29.40 -18.75 -0.89
CA LEU A 684 28.56 -17.54 -0.94
C LEU A 684 27.54 -17.59 -2.08
N CYS A 685 27.68 -18.55 -3.00
CA CYS A 685 26.88 -18.66 -4.22
C CYS A 685 25.38 -18.71 -3.93
N GLU A 686 24.95 -19.51 -2.94
CA GLU A 686 23.53 -19.58 -2.54
C GLU A 686 23.03 -18.26 -1.93
N ALA A 687 23.84 -17.58 -1.12
CA ALA A 687 23.48 -16.29 -0.54
C ALA A 687 23.34 -15.19 -1.61
N VAL A 688 24.20 -15.20 -2.63
CA VAL A 688 24.05 -14.31 -3.80
C VAL A 688 22.75 -14.63 -4.54
N ALA A 689 22.51 -15.90 -4.85
CA ALA A 689 21.31 -16.33 -5.56
C ALA A 689 20.02 -15.91 -4.82
N GLN A 690 19.96 -16.10 -3.51
CA GLN A 690 18.83 -15.68 -2.66
C GLN A 690 18.65 -14.16 -2.66
N LYS A 691 19.76 -13.41 -2.64
CA LYS A 691 19.71 -11.93 -2.66
C LYS A 691 19.23 -11.40 -4.00
N VAL A 692 19.61 -12.03 -5.11
CA VAL A 692 19.03 -11.74 -6.43
C VAL A 692 17.55 -12.14 -6.46
N ALA A 693 17.21 -13.33 -5.99
CA ALA A 693 15.85 -13.87 -5.97
C ALA A 693 14.85 -13.07 -5.13
N GLY A 694 15.33 -12.35 -4.11
CA GLY A 694 14.52 -11.46 -3.27
C GLY A 694 14.43 -10.02 -3.79
N SER A 695 15.05 -9.69 -4.93
CA SER A 695 14.99 -8.34 -5.51
C SER A 695 13.76 -8.17 -6.40
N ASP A 696 12.98 -7.12 -6.14
CA ASP A 696 11.82 -6.76 -6.97
C ASP A 696 12.23 -6.23 -8.35
N ARG A 697 13.47 -5.72 -8.49
CA ARG A 697 14.03 -5.30 -9.79
C ARG A 697 14.08 -6.43 -10.81
N LEU A 698 14.15 -7.69 -10.37
CA LEU A 698 14.12 -8.82 -11.29
C LEU A 698 12.95 -8.71 -12.26
N PHE A 699 11.79 -8.24 -11.82
CA PHE A 699 10.58 -8.15 -12.63
C PHE A 699 10.68 -7.13 -13.77
N GLU A 700 11.46 -6.08 -13.56
CA GLU A 700 11.71 -5.02 -14.51
C GLU A 700 12.94 -5.28 -15.40
N THR A 701 13.81 -6.22 -15.02
CA THR A 701 14.92 -6.65 -15.88
C THR A 701 14.42 -7.43 -17.11
N GLN A 702 15.29 -7.51 -18.12
CA GLN A 702 14.99 -8.24 -19.34
C GLN A 702 14.90 -9.74 -19.12
N GLU A 703 14.05 -10.41 -19.89
CA GLU A 703 13.86 -11.85 -19.83
C GLU A 703 15.18 -12.63 -19.99
N ILE A 704 16.07 -12.22 -20.92
CA ILE A 704 17.39 -12.84 -21.11
C ILE A 704 18.23 -12.75 -19.83
N ARG A 705 18.19 -11.60 -19.15
CA ARG A 705 18.96 -11.37 -17.93
C ARG A 705 18.39 -12.15 -16.75
N GLN A 706 17.07 -12.18 -16.61
CA GLN A 706 16.38 -13.05 -15.64
C GLN A 706 16.74 -14.53 -15.87
N GLN A 707 16.78 -14.99 -17.13
CA GLN A 707 17.20 -16.35 -17.52
C GLN A 707 18.64 -16.66 -17.11
N LYS A 708 19.57 -15.73 -17.34
CA LYS A 708 20.98 -15.90 -16.95
C LYS A 708 21.14 -15.95 -15.42
N HIS A 709 20.43 -15.11 -14.67
CA HIS A 709 20.47 -15.15 -13.20
C HIS A 709 19.85 -16.43 -12.64
N ALA A 710 18.75 -16.90 -13.22
CA ALA A 710 18.16 -18.19 -12.87
C ALA A 710 19.14 -19.34 -13.14
N THR A 711 19.84 -19.31 -14.28
CA THR A 711 20.88 -20.29 -14.63
C THR A 711 22.05 -20.27 -13.64
N ASN A 712 22.51 -19.07 -13.26
CA ASN A 712 23.58 -18.89 -12.28
C ASN A 712 23.17 -19.45 -10.89
N ALA A 713 21.96 -19.14 -10.44
CA ALA A 713 21.42 -19.70 -9.20
C ALA A 713 21.32 -21.24 -9.25
N LEU A 714 20.85 -21.81 -10.35
CA LEU A 714 20.83 -23.27 -10.53
C LEU A 714 22.24 -23.88 -10.49
N LYS A 715 23.23 -23.20 -11.05
CA LYS A 715 24.64 -23.60 -10.97
C LYS A 715 25.17 -23.54 -9.53
N CYS A 716 24.79 -22.53 -8.75
CA CYS A 716 25.09 -22.44 -7.32
C CYS A 716 24.52 -23.62 -6.53
N LEU A 717 23.31 -24.08 -6.89
CA LEU A 717 22.67 -25.26 -6.31
C LEU A 717 23.27 -26.59 -6.81
N GLY A 718 24.21 -26.55 -7.76
CA GLY A 718 24.73 -27.75 -8.42
C GLY A 718 23.72 -28.46 -9.33
N LYS A 719 22.68 -27.73 -9.75
CA LYS A 719 21.51 -28.21 -10.50
C LYS A 719 21.31 -27.45 -11.81
N GLU A 720 22.38 -26.93 -12.43
CA GLU A 720 22.32 -26.23 -13.72
C GLU A 720 21.65 -27.09 -14.81
N THR A 721 22.19 -28.28 -15.06
CA THR A 721 21.78 -29.12 -16.20
C THR A 721 20.88 -30.29 -15.83
N SER A 722 20.79 -30.67 -14.55
CA SER A 722 20.09 -31.89 -14.11
C SER A 722 19.78 -31.91 -12.62
N GLY A 723 18.83 -32.73 -12.22
CA GLY A 723 18.41 -32.91 -10.82
C GLY A 723 17.03 -32.31 -10.57
N ASP A 724 16.24 -33.00 -9.76
CA ASP A 724 14.91 -32.55 -9.36
C ASP A 724 15.03 -31.35 -8.40
N LEU A 725 14.09 -30.41 -8.49
CA LEU A 725 14.02 -29.22 -7.64
C LEU A 725 12.92 -29.42 -6.60
N GLY A 726 13.34 -29.65 -5.35
CA GLY A 726 12.43 -29.76 -4.22
C GLY A 726 12.13 -28.40 -3.59
N GLU A 727 11.35 -28.41 -2.52
CA GLU A 727 10.92 -27.19 -1.79
C GLU A 727 12.09 -26.24 -1.49
N SER A 728 13.15 -26.75 -0.85
CA SER A 728 14.32 -25.92 -0.50
C SER A 728 15.02 -25.30 -1.73
N ASP A 729 15.06 -26.00 -2.87
CA ASP A 729 15.70 -25.47 -4.08
C ASP A 729 14.86 -24.35 -4.69
N VAL A 730 13.54 -24.54 -4.72
CA VAL A 730 12.58 -23.57 -5.26
C VAL A 730 12.49 -22.35 -4.36
N THR A 731 12.55 -22.52 -3.03
CA THR A 731 12.67 -21.41 -2.07
C THR A 731 13.95 -20.59 -2.32
N SER A 732 15.09 -21.25 -2.54
CA SER A 732 16.34 -20.55 -2.88
C SER A 732 16.30 -19.87 -4.25
N LEU A 733 15.51 -20.37 -5.21
CA LEU A 733 15.27 -19.70 -6.48
C LEU A 733 14.33 -18.49 -6.35
N GLY A 734 13.37 -18.50 -5.43
CA GLY A 734 12.44 -17.39 -5.20
C GLY A 734 11.84 -16.84 -6.51
N ASN A 735 11.94 -15.53 -6.71
CA ASN A 735 11.42 -14.85 -7.90
C ASN A 735 12.23 -15.11 -9.19
N LEU A 736 13.43 -15.69 -9.10
CA LEU A 736 14.19 -16.10 -10.31
C LEU A 736 13.46 -17.18 -11.10
N ILE A 737 12.49 -17.86 -10.50
CA ILE A 737 11.64 -18.80 -11.23
C ILE A 737 10.95 -18.13 -12.42
N CYS A 738 10.63 -16.83 -12.34
CA CYS A 738 10.03 -16.05 -13.42
C CYS A 738 10.89 -16.01 -14.68
N GLY A 739 12.21 -15.97 -14.52
CA GLY A 739 13.18 -16.02 -15.60
C GLY A 739 13.66 -17.41 -15.97
N ALA A 740 13.39 -18.45 -15.17
CA ALA A 740 13.92 -19.78 -15.44
C ALA A 740 13.48 -20.32 -16.81
N GLU A 741 14.31 -21.10 -17.51
CA GLU A 741 13.86 -21.75 -18.74
C GLU A 741 12.73 -22.75 -18.48
N ASP A 742 11.87 -23.01 -19.48
CA ASP A 742 10.75 -23.95 -19.36
C ASP A 742 11.21 -25.37 -18.98
N ALA A 743 12.42 -25.77 -19.39
CA ALA A 743 13.02 -27.04 -18.99
C ALA A 743 13.28 -27.14 -17.47
N VAL A 744 13.54 -26.01 -16.80
CA VAL A 744 13.76 -25.93 -15.35
C VAL A 744 12.45 -26.15 -14.61
N LEU A 745 11.36 -25.51 -15.04
CA LEU A 745 10.03 -25.72 -14.45
C LEU A 745 9.60 -27.19 -14.51
N GLY A 746 9.94 -27.88 -15.61
CA GLY A 746 9.69 -29.32 -15.75
C GLY A 746 10.39 -30.21 -14.72
N ARG A 747 11.44 -29.70 -14.06
CA ARG A 747 12.25 -30.42 -13.06
C ARG A 747 11.79 -30.19 -11.62
N VAL A 748 10.84 -29.30 -11.38
CA VAL A 748 10.22 -29.12 -10.05
C VAL A 748 9.52 -30.41 -9.65
N ASP A 749 9.81 -30.95 -8.47
CA ASP A 749 9.16 -32.15 -7.95
C ASP A 749 7.89 -31.82 -7.15
N ALA A 750 7.19 -32.83 -6.63
CA ALA A 750 5.95 -32.63 -5.88
C ALA A 750 6.13 -31.80 -4.59
N SER A 751 7.31 -31.86 -3.95
CA SER A 751 7.58 -31.08 -2.73
C SER A 751 7.78 -29.60 -3.03
N GLY A 752 8.42 -29.27 -4.16
CA GLY A 752 8.64 -27.88 -4.58
C GLY A 752 7.49 -27.26 -5.39
N ALA A 753 6.49 -28.05 -5.78
CA ALA A 753 5.45 -27.60 -6.71
C ALA A 753 4.59 -26.47 -6.17
N ARG A 754 4.21 -26.50 -4.88
CA ARG A 754 3.41 -25.43 -4.27
C ARG A 754 4.18 -24.10 -4.24
N THR A 755 5.38 -24.10 -3.67
CA THR A 755 6.26 -22.93 -3.60
C THR A 755 6.57 -22.37 -4.99
N ALA A 756 6.73 -23.24 -6.00
CA ALA A 756 6.97 -22.81 -7.37
C ALA A 756 5.78 -22.03 -7.93
N LEU A 757 4.56 -22.51 -7.69
CA LEU A 757 3.34 -21.84 -8.14
C LEU A 757 3.14 -20.51 -7.41
N GLU A 758 3.36 -20.47 -6.10
CA GLU A 758 3.29 -19.26 -5.28
C GLU A 758 4.30 -18.19 -5.78
N ASN A 759 5.56 -18.57 -6.00
CA ASN A 759 6.57 -17.67 -6.57
C ASN A 759 6.20 -17.20 -7.98
N LEU A 760 5.55 -18.05 -8.79
CA LEU A 760 5.08 -17.70 -10.13
C LEU A 760 3.94 -16.67 -10.12
N GLN A 761 3.24 -16.48 -9.00
CA GLN A 761 2.22 -15.42 -8.86
C GLN A 761 2.85 -14.03 -8.80
N ASN A 762 4.07 -13.94 -8.25
CA ASN A 762 4.82 -12.69 -8.16
C ASN A 762 5.44 -12.28 -9.51
N CYS A 763 5.41 -13.17 -10.52
CA CYS A 763 5.95 -12.85 -11.82
C CYS A 763 5.14 -11.73 -12.49
N PRO A 764 5.82 -10.76 -13.12
CA PRO A 764 5.14 -9.67 -13.79
C PRO A 764 4.28 -10.24 -14.91
N THR A 765 3.09 -9.69 -15.06
CA THR A 765 2.16 -10.08 -16.11
C THR A 765 2.80 -9.80 -17.47
N LYS A 766 3.36 -10.84 -18.09
CA LYS A 766 3.91 -10.86 -19.46
C LYS A 766 3.24 -11.99 -20.24
N CYS A 767 3.28 -11.93 -21.58
CA CYS A 767 2.82 -13.04 -22.40
C CYS A 767 3.59 -14.32 -22.08
N LEU A 768 2.91 -15.31 -21.49
CA LEU A 768 3.49 -16.64 -21.30
C LEU A 768 3.53 -17.37 -22.66
N SER A 769 4.68 -17.98 -22.98
CA SER A 769 4.79 -18.89 -24.13
C SER A 769 3.89 -20.12 -23.93
N GLU A 770 3.48 -20.79 -25.02
CA GLU A 770 2.69 -22.03 -24.90
C GLU A 770 3.43 -23.15 -24.14
N ASP A 771 4.76 -23.18 -24.27
CA ASP A 771 5.61 -24.13 -23.56
C ASP A 771 5.60 -23.82 -22.04
N ARG A 772 5.76 -22.55 -21.67
CA ARG A 772 5.67 -22.05 -20.29
C ARG A 772 4.32 -22.40 -19.66
N LYS A 773 3.21 -22.12 -20.35
CA LYS A 773 1.85 -22.48 -19.90
C LYS A 773 1.73 -23.97 -19.63
N THR A 774 2.26 -24.80 -20.53
CA THR A 774 2.26 -26.26 -20.37
C THR A 774 3.03 -26.69 -19.13
N LYS A 775 4.17 -26.05 -18.84
CA LYS A 775 4.97 -26.32 -17.65
C LYS A 775 4.29 -25.92 -16.35
N ILE A 776 3.60 -24.78 -16.32
CA ILE A 776 2.79 -24.39 -15.15
C ILE A 776 1.70 -25.44 -14.87
N ARG A 777 1.03 -25.95 -15.92
CA ARG A 777 0.05 -27.04 -15.77
C ARG A 777 0.67 -28.33 -15.22
N GLU A 778 1.88 -28.69 -15.69
CA GLU A 778 2.60 -29.86 -15.17
C GLU A 778 2.97 -29.69 -13.68
N VAL A 779 3.42 -28.51 -13.26
CA VAL A 779 3.72 -28.21 -11.85
C VAL A 779 2.46 -28.29 -11.00
N PHE A 780 1.34 -27.74 -11.48
CA PHE A 780 0.04 -27.87 -10.81
C PHE A 780 -0.43 -29.31 -10.66
N GLY A 781 -0.25 -30.14 -11.70
CA GLY A 781 -0.50 -31.59 -11.63
C GLY A 781 0.35 -32.27 -10.55
N LYS A 782 1.63 -31.94 -10.46
CA LYS A 782 2.52 -32.49 -9.41
C LYS A 782 2.10 -32.10 -7.99
N MET A 783 1.68 -30.85 -7.78
CA MET A 783 1.19 -30.35 -6.48
C MET A 783 -0.08 -31.10 -6.06
N THR A 784 -1.02 -31.24 -6.99
CA THR A 784 -2.33 -31.88 -6.75
C THR A 784 -2.27 -33.41 -6.85
N ALA A 785 -1.10 -33.99 -7.10
CA ALA A 785 -0.94 -35.42 -7.41
C ALA A 785 -1.86 -35.91 -8.55
N ASP A 786 -2.04 -35.07 -9.57
CA ASP A 786 -2.95 -35.25 -10.71
C ASP A 786 -4.40 -35.56 -10.27
N ALA A 787 -4.85 -34.90 -9.20
CA ALA A 787 -6.20 -35.03 -8.67
C ALA A 787 -7.26 -34.76 -9.76
N GLU A 788 -8.39 -35.46 -9.65
CA GLU A 788 -9.52 -35.16 -10.52
C GLU A 788 -10.03 -33.73 -10.24
N PRO A 789 -10.57 -33.01 -11.25
CA PRO A 789 -11.02 -31.63 -11.06
C PRO A 789 -11.96 -31.41 -9.87
N ALA A 790 -12.80 -32.40 -9.54
CA ALA A 790 -13.72 -32.36 -8.40
C ALA A 790 -13.04 -32.43 -7.01
N GLN A 791 -11.75 -32.77 -6.97
CA GLN A 791 -10.95 -32.88 -5.75
C GLN A 791 -10.02 -31.68 -5.54
N ILE A 792 -10.02 -30.70 -6.47
CA ILE A 792 -9.27 -29.46 -6.33
C ILE A 792 -9.90 -28.65 -5.19
N ASP A 793 -9.07 -28.22 -4.23
CA ASP A 793 -9.44 -27.43 -3.05
C ASP A 793 -9.03 -25.96 -3.17
N VAL A 794 -9.41 -25.18 -2.16
CA VAL A 794 -9.13 -23.73 -2.06
C VAL A 794 -7.62 -23.48 -2.06
N ASP A 795 -6.87 -24.27 -1.29
CA ASP A 795 -5.42 -24.26 -1.21
C ASP A 795 -4.73 -24.39 -2.58
N SER A 796 -5.22 -25.31 -3.40
CA SER A 796 -4.68 -25.55 -4.73
C SER A 796 -4.86 -24.34 -5.65
N ILE A 797 -6.04 -23.71 -5.60
CA ILE A 797 -6.33 -22.52 -6.40
C ILE A 797 -5.57 -21.30 -5.88
N ALA A 798 -5.52 -21.12 -4.57
CA ALA A 798 -4.73 -20.07 -3.93
C ALA A 798 -3.24 -20.17 -4.30
N ALA A 799 -2.67 -21.37 -4.37
CA ALA A 799 -1.27 -21.58 -4.73
C ALA A 799 -0.94 -21.27 -6.20
N ILE A 800 -1.86 -21.55 -7.15
CA ILE A 800 -1.64 -21.21 -8.57
C ILE A 800 -1.95 -19.75 -8.88
N GLY A 801 -2.80 -19.08 -8.10
CA GLY A 801 -3.04 -17.65 -8.28
C GLY A 801 -3.78 -17.31 -9.57
N LEU A 802 -3.47 -16.14 -10.11
CA LEU A 802 -3.90 -15.70 -11.44
C LEU A 802 -3.39 -16.60 -12.57
N ASN A 803 -2.36 -17.45 -12.35
CA ASN A 803 -1.94 -18.41 -13.36
C ASN A 803 -2.98 -19.51 -13.59
N ALA A 804 -4.05 -19.59 -12.79
CA ALA A 804 -5.15 -20.53 -13.00
C ALA A 804 -5.80 -20.41 -14.39
N TYR A 805 -5.70 -19.25 -15.05
CA TYR A 805 -6.17 -19.06 -16.44
C TYR A 805 -5.45 -19.93 -17.47
N VAL A 806 -4.30 -20.53 -17.13
CA VAL A 806 -3.60 -21.45 -18.04
C VAL A 806 -4.08 -22.89 -17.91
N LEU A 807 -4.96 -23.20 -16.95
CA LEU A 807 -5.53 -24.53 -16.77
C LEU A 807 -6.46 -24.89 -17.94
N PRO A 808 -6.57 -26.19 -18.30
CA PRO A 808 -7.51 -26.60 -19.33
C PRO A 808 -8.96 -26.29 -18.94
N ASP A 809 -9.78 -25.88 -19.91
CA ASP A 809 -11.22 -25.60 -19.70
C ASP A 809 -11.93 -26.73 -18.94
N ALA A 810 -11.64 -28.00 -19.28
CA ALA A 810 -12.22 -29.15 -18.63
C ALA A 810 -11.85 -29.28 -17.14
N THR A 811 -10.64 -28.84 -16.76
CA THR A 811 -10.22 -28.76 -15.37
C THR A 811 -11.00 -27.65 -14.66
N ILE A 812 -11.03 -26.46 -15.25
CA ILE A 812 -11.73 -25.29 -14.68
C ILE A 812 -13.22 -25.58 -14.48
N GLU A 813 -13.88 -26.14 -15.49
CA GLU A 813 -15.30 -26.52 -15.44
C GLU A 813 -15.60 -27.53 -14.32
N GLY A 814 -14.64 -28.41 -14.02
CA GLY A 814 -14.77 -29.48 -13.03
C GLY A 814 -14.47 -29.10 -11.58
N ILE A 815 -13.89 -27.92 -11.32
CA ILE A 815 -13.62 -27.42 -9.95
C ILE A 815 -14.95 -27.27 -9.17
N PRO A 816 -15.04 -27.58 -7.87
CA PRO A 816 -16.26 -27.33 -7.09
C PRO A 816 -16.64 -25.84 -7.02
N ASN A 817 -17.93 -25.52 -7.13
CA ASN A 817 -18.40 -24.12 -7.05
C ASN A 817 -18.13 -23.49 -5.67
N THR A 818 -18.14 -24.29 -4.60
CA THR A 818 -17.80 -23.84 -3.24
C THR A 818 -16.36 -23.35 -3.16
N VAL A 819 -15.43 -24.07 -3.79
CA VAL A 819 -14.01 -23.70 -3.85
C VAL A 819 -13.85 -22.38 -4.59
N VAL A 820 -14.47 -22.23 -5.77
CA VAL A 820 -14.37 -20.99 -6.58
C VAL A 820 -14.97 -19.79 -5.85
N ALA A 821 -16.07 -19.98 -5.10
CA ALA A 821 -16.71 -18.91 -4.33
C ALA A 821 -15.79 -18.35 -3.22
N GLU A 822 -14.95 -19.18 -2.62
CA GLU A 822 -14.02 -18.76 -1.56
C GLU A 822 -12.81 -17.97 -2.09
N VAL A 823 -12.46 -18.15 -3.36
CA VAL A 823 -11.32 -17.48 -4.02
C VAL A 823 -11.73 -16.39 -5.01
N LEU A 824 -13.00 -15.95 -4.98
CA LEU A 824 -13.51 -14.89 -5.88
C LEU A 824 -12.69 -13.59 -5.78
N SER A 825 -12.21 -13.26 -4.59
CA SER A 825 -11.37 -12.08 -4.35
C SER A 825 -10.08 -12.06 -5.17
N MET A 826 -9.57 -13.23 -5.59
CA MET A 826 -8.39 -13.33 -6.45
C MET A 826 -8.63 -12.76 -7.86
N VAL A 827 -9.89 -12.65 -8.29
CA VAL A 827 -10.27 -12.07 -9.58
C VAL A 827 -10.56 -10.58 -9.45
N ASP A 828 -11.05 -10.15 -8.30
CA ASP A 828 -11.30 -8.74 -8.00
C ASP A 828 -10.01 -7.95 -7.74
N SER A 829 -8.92 -8.60 -7.34
CA SER A 829 -7.58 -7.99 -7.22
C SER A 829 -6.91 -7.67 -8.55
N ILE A 830 -7.51 -8.05 -9.69
CA ILE A 830 -7.06 -7.62 -11.02
C ILE A 830 -7.47 -6.15 -11.20
N ASP A 831 -6.54 -5.25 -10.85
CA ASP A 831 -6.76 -3.82 -10.98
C ASP A 831 -7.07 -3.42 -12.43
N VAL A 832 -8.21 -2.75 -12.60
CA VAL A 832 -8.82 -2.28 -13.87
C VAL A 832 -7.90 -1.27 -14.58
N VAL A 833 -6.94 -0.68 -13.87
CA VAL A 833 -6.00 0.33 -14.39
C VAL A 833 -5.00 -0.22 -15.42
N LYS A 834 -4.77 -1.54 -15.51
CA LYS A 834 -3.80 -2.14 -16.45
C LYS A 834 -4.42 -2.66 -17.76
N GLU A 835 -5.63 -2.24 -18.10
CA GLU A 835 -6.43 -3.01 -19.04
C GLU A 835 -6.15 -2.80 -20.53
N GLU A 836 -5.66 -1.63 -20.98
CA GLU A 836 -5.16 -1.52 -22.36
C GLU A 836 -3.95 -2.43 -22.61
N VAL A 837 -3.16 -2.64 -21.55
CA VAL A 837 -2.05 -3.59 -21.53
C VAL A 837 -2.61 -5.02 -21.50
N LEU A 838 -3.65 -5.30 -20.71
CA LEU A 838 -4.29 -6.63 -20.65
C LEU A 838 -5.09 -7.02 -21.90
N GLU A 839 -5.78 -6.12 -22.60
CA GLU A 839 -6.53 -6.43 -23.84
C GLU A 839 -5.59 -6.68 -25.03
N GLN A 840 -4.52 -5.87 -25.14
CA GLN A 840 -3.46 -6.11 -26.12
C GLN A 840 -2.66 -7.38 -25.76
N MET A 841 -2.46 -7.66 -24.48
CA MET A 841 -1.84 -8.89 -24.02
C MET A 841 -2.75 -10.10 -24.26
N ASP A 842 -4.02 -10.13 -23.84
CA ASP A 842 -4.87 -11.32 -23.96
C ASP A 842 -5.01 -11.79 -25.42
N SER A 843 -5.16 -10.85 -26.34
CA SER A 843 -5.25 -11.14 -27.79
C SER A 843 -3.91 -11.54 -28.44
N SER A 844 -2.77 -11.07 -27.91
CA SER A 844 -1.42 -11.42 -28.42
C SER A 844 -0.76 -12.59 -27.69
N CYS A 845 -1.15 -12.86 -26.44
CA CYS A 845 -0.62 -13.89 -25.54
C CYS A 845 -1.46 -15.17 -25.54
N GLY A 846 -2.68 -15.18 -26.11
CA GLY A 846 -3.53 -16.36 -26.20
C GLY A 846 -3.97 -16.91 -24.83
N ILE A 847 -4.25 -16.03 -23.87
CA ILE A 847 -4.84 -16.40 -22.58
C ILE A 847 -6.36 -16.30 -22.73
N ASP A 848 -7.07 -17.42 -22.59
CA ASP A 848 -8.53 -17.45 -22.62
C ASP A 848 -9.09 -17.49 -21.19
N ARG A 849 -9.57 -16.35 -20.71
CA ARG A 849 -10.17 -16.23 -19.37
C ARG A 849 -11.63 -16.69 -19.32
N THR A 850 -12.22 -17.02 -20.48
CA THR A 850 -13.65 -17.31 -20.62
C THR A 850 -14.09 -18.49 -19.76
N ALA A 851 -13.31 -19.57 -19.68
CA ALA A 851 -13.65 -20.74 -18.88
C ALA A 851 -13.74 -20.40 -17.39
N MET A 852 -12.73 -19.68 -16.86
CA MET A 852 -12.67 -19.28 -15.46
C MET A 852 -13.77 -18.29 -15.09
N PHE A 853 -13.97 -17.25 -15.91
CA PHE A 853 -15.07 -16.32 -15.67
C PHE A 853 -16.44 -16.99 -15.78
N ASN A 854 -16.63 -17.91 -16.72
CA ASN A 854 -17.87 -18.69 -16.77
C ASN A 854 -18.08 -19.55 -15.52
N LYS A 855 -16.99 -20.10 -14.97
CA LYS A 855 -17.03 -20.88 -13.75
C LYS A 855 -17.36 -20.03 -12.53
N ILE A 856 -16.78 -18.84 -12.44
CA ILE A 856 -17.12 -17.82 -11.44
C ILE A 856 -18.59 -17.45 -11.53
N VAL A 857 -19.09 -17.14 -12.73
CA VAL A 857 -20.52 -16.88 -12.94
C VAL A 857 -21.39 -18.04 -12.47
N GLU A 858 -20.99 -19.28 -12.75
CA GLU A 858 -21.71 -20.46 -12.28
C GLU A 858 -21.69 -20.61 -10.76
N ALA A 859 -20.55 -20.33 -10.11
CA ALA A 859 -20.40 -20.39 -8.66
C ALA A 859 -21.25 -19.31 -7.95
N THR A 860 -21.22 -18.08 -8.45
CA THR A 860 -21.93 -16.94 -7.86
C THR A 860 -23.44 -17.01 -8.10
N THR A 861 -23.87 -17.43 -9.30
CA THR A 861 -25.29 -17.35 -9.70
C THR A 861 -26.02 -18.68 -9.75
N GLY A 862 -25.30 -19.81 -9.64
CA GLY A 862 -25.87 -21.16 -9.84
C GLY A 862 -26.29 -21.44 -11.29
N SER A 863 -25.95 -20.56 -12.24
CA SER A 863 -26.33 -20.66 -13.64
C SER A 863 -25.20 -21.21 -14.51
N SER A 864 -25.27 -22.51 -14.83
CA SER A 864 -24.28 -23.15 -15.68
C SER A 864 -24.28 -22.65 -17.13
N SER A 865 -23.13 -22.75 -17.80
CA SER A 865 -22.96 -22.36 -19.22
C SER A 865 -23.93 -23.09 -20.16
N ALA A 866 -24.27 -24.35 -19.86
CA ALA A 866 -25.25 -25.14 -20.59
C ALA A 866 -26.69 -24.61 -20.45
N ARG A 867 -27.02 -23.99 -19.31
CA ARG A 867 -28.32 -23.34 -19.07
C ARG A 867 -28.40 -22.01 -19.80
N ARG A 868 -27.31 -21.22 -19.79
CA ARG A 868 -27.17 -19.97 -20.54
C ARG A 868 -27.35 -20.16 -22.05
N LYS A 869 -26.89 -21.29 -22.62
CA LYS A 869 -27.15 -21.68 -24.03
C LYS A 869 -28.61 -22.01 -24.34
N ARG A 870 -29.48 -22.26 -23.34
CA ARG A 870 -30.88 -22.69 -23.51
C ARG A 870 -31.91 -21.63 -23.13
N SER A 871 -31.54 -20.68 -22.26
CA SER A 871 -32.37 -19.55 -21.82
C SER A 871 -31.45 -18.39 -21.45
N THR A 872 -31.76 -17.19 -21.93
CA THR A 872 -31.07 -15.98 -21.49
C THR A 872 -31.39 -15.74 -20.01
N THR A 873 -30.38 -15.80 -19.15
CA THR A 873 -30.52 -15.49 -17.73
C THR A 873 -30.66 -13.98 -17.57
N VAL A 874 -31.60 -13.54 -16.75
CA VAL A 874 -31.77 -12.12 -16.38
C VAL A 874 -30.98 -11.91 -15.10
N TYR A 875 -29.96 -11.06 -15.14
CA TYR A 875 -29.12 -10.74 -13.99
C TYR A 875 -29.65 -9.53 -13.23
N THR A 876 -29.56 -9.57 -11.90
CA THR A 876 -29.80 -8.43 -11.01
C THR A 876 -28.52 -7.61 -10.81
N CYS A 877 -28.65 -6.34 -10.40
CA CYS A 877 -27.50 -5.50 -10.05
C CYS A 877 -26.62 -6.17 -9.00
N THR A 878 -27.22 -6.74 -7.95
CA THR A 878 -26.49 -7.47 -6.90
C THR A 878 -25.68 -8.63 -7.46
N GLN A 879 -26.24 -9.40 -8.39
CA GLN A 879 -25.50 -10.48 -9.02
C GLN A 879 -24.31 -9.96 -9.84
N VAL A 880 -24.44 -8.80 -10.48
CA VAL A 880 -23.32 -8.18 -11.21
C VAL A 880 -22.27 -7.63 -10.24
N GLN A 881 -22.68 -7.00 -9.14
CA GLN A 881 -21.77 -6.53 -8.09
C GLN A 881 -21.01 -7.69 -7.42
N ASP A 882 -21.68 -8.81 -7.15
CA ASP A 882 -21.05 -10.02 -6.60
C ASP A 882 -20.13 -10.73 -7.60
N LEU A 883 -20.25 -10.44 -8.89
CA LEU A 883 -19.30 -10.90 -9.91
C LEU A 883 -18.05 -10.04 -9.97
N GLY A 884 -18.09 -8.81 -9.46
CA GLY A 884 -16.99 -7.84 -9.54
C GLY A 884 -16.42 -7.75 -10.96
N ASN A 885 -15.11 -7.95 -11.10
CA ASN A 885 -14.45 -7.88 -12.41
C ASN A 885 -14.90 -8.98 -13.38
N ALA A 886 -15.40 -10.13 -12.90
CA ALA A 886 -15.86 -11.22 -13.76
C ALA A 886 -17.13 -10.87 -14.56
N ALA A 887 -17.83 -9.78 -14.21
CA ALA A 887 -19.00 -9.30 -14.93
C ALA A 887 -18.70 -8.98 -16.40
N VAL A 888 -17.44 -8.68 -16.76
CA VAL A 888 -17.02 -8.45 -18.16
C VAL A 888 -17.27 -9.66 -19.09
N SER A 889 -17.51 -10.85 -18.54
CA SER A 889 -17.85 -12.05 -19.32
C SER A 889 -19.33 -12.26 -19.58
N LEU A 890 -20.20 -11.38 -19.07
CA LEU A 890 -21.63 -11.42 -19.36
C LEU A 890 -21.85 -11.15 -20.86
N THR A 891 -22.61 -12.02 -21.52
CA THR A 891 -22.85 -11.88 -22.96
C THR A 891 -23.71 -10.65 -23.28
N GLU A 892 -23.63 -10.14 -24.51
CA GLU A 892 -24.51 -9.10 -25.02
C GLU A 892 -26.01 -9.43 -24.78
N ALA A 893 -26.39 -10.70 -24.93
CA ALA A 893 -27.77 -11.12 -24.69
C ALA A 893 -28.17 -11.03 -23.21
N GLU A 894 -27.27 -11.35 -22.28
CA GLU A 894 -27.50 -11.28 -20.84
C GLU A 894 -27.57 -9.83 -20.35
N LEU A 895 -26.63 -8.99 -20.80
CA LEU A 895 -26.66 -7.54 -20.56
C LEU A 895 -27.95 -6.93 -21.14
N GLY A 896 -28.30 -7.30 -22.37
CA GLY A 896 -29.53 -6.89 -23.05
C GLY A 896 -30.82 -7.34 -22.35
N ALA A 897 -30.78 -8.44 -21.61
CA ALA A 897 -31.93 -9.00 -20.90
C ALA A 897 -32.14 -8.44 -19.49
N MET A 898 -31.16 -7.72 -18.93
CA MET A 898 -31.35 -7.01 -17.66
C MET A 898 -32.58 -6.11 -17.74
N THR A 899 -33.35 -6.09 -16.65
CA THR A 899 -34.52 -5.20 -16.57
C THR A 899 -34.05 -3.75 -16.48
N ALA A 900 -34.90 -2.80 -16.88
CA ALA A 900 -34.56 -1.38 -16.81
C ALA A 900 -34.16 -0.93 -15.40
N ALA A 901 -34.82 -1.45 -14.36
CA ALA A 901 -34.50 -1.15 -12.97
C ALA A 901 -33.13 -1.71 -12.56
N GLU A 902 -32.86 -2.99 -12.86
CA GLU A 902 -31.59 -3.63 -12.53
C GLU A 902 -30.41 -2.98 -13.28
N PHE A 903 -30.58 -2.68 -14.57
CA PHE A 903 -29.55 -2.01 -15.36
C PHE A 903 -29.27 -0.59 -14.85
N THR A 904 -30.30 0.18 -14.51
CA THR A 904 -30.14 1.53 -13.94
C THR A 904 -29.39 1.49 -12.60
N ASN A 905 -29.75 0.54 -11.73
CA ASN A 905 -29.09 0.36 -10.44
C ASN A 905 -27.64 -0.12 -10.57
N CYS A 906 -27.31 -0.82 -11.65
CA CYS A 906 -25.97 -1.37 -11.89
C CYS A 906 -25.09 -0.49 -12.79
N LEU A 907 -25.59 0.67 -13.22
CA LEU A 907 -24.91 1.48 -14.23
C LEU A 907 -23.48 1.86 -13.82
N GLU A 908 -23.28 2.25 -12.57
CA GLU A 908 -21.97 2.65 -12.04
C GLU A 908 -20.98 1.48 -12.00
N THR A 909 -21.42 0.32 -11.51
CA THR A 909 -20.61 -0.91 -11.52
C THR A 909 -20.23 -1.30 -12.95
N LEU A 910 -21.21 -1.34 -13.87
CA LEU A 910 -20.96 -1.67 -15.27
C LEU A 910 -20.06 -0.64 -15.96
N GLY A 911 -20.24 0.65 -15.65
CA GLY A 911 -19.46 1.75 -16.20
C GLY A 911 -18.03 1.82 -15.65
N GLY A 912 -17.81 1.41 -14.41
CA GLY A 912 -16.50 1.37 -13.76
C GLY A 912 -15.59 0.28 -14.32
N LEU A 913 -16.17 -0.82 -14.81
CA LEU A 913 -15.45 -1.90 -15.48
C LEU A 913 -15.01 -1.46 -16.87
N THR A 914 -13.77 -1.77 -17.26
CA THR A 914 -13.23 -1.31 -18.53
C THR A 914 -13.18 -2.40 -19.63
N GLY A 915 -13.17 -3.69 -19.25
CA GLY A 915 -12.81 -4.83 -20.11
C GLY A 915 -13.91 -5.36 -21.00
N TRP A 916 -14.82 -4.47 -21.37
CA TRP A 916 -15.95 -4.77 -22.20
C TRP A 916 -15.53 -4.79 -23.66
N SER A 917 -15.94 -5.84 -24.38
CA SER A 917 -15.88 -5.84 -25.83
C SER A 917 -16.74 -4.72 -26.42
N THR A 918 -16.41 -4.30 -27.66
CA THR A 918 -17.18 -3.28 -28.38
C THR A 918 -18.67 -3.61 -28.47
N GLY A 919 -19.04 -4.88 -28.71
CA GLY A 919 -20.46 -5.29 -28.81
C GLY A 919 -21.21 -5.21 -27.47
N GLN A 920 -20.54 -5.53 -26.35
CA GLN A 920 -21.11 -5.36 -25.02
C GLN A 920 -21.34 -3.88 -24.69
N LEU A 921 -20.37 -3.01 -25.00
CA LEU A 921 -20.50 -1.56 -24.82
C LEU A 921 -21.64 -0.99 -25.68
N GLU A 922 -21.79 -1.44 -26.93
CA GLU A 922 -22.90 -1.05 -27.79
C GLU A 922 -24.26 -1.49 -27.24
N THR A 923 -24.34 -2.71 -26.70
CA THR A 923 -25.56 -3.20 -26.04
C THR A 923 -25.92 -2.36 -24.83
N MET A 924 -24.95 -2.06 -23.97
CA MET A 924 -25.17 -1.24 -22.77
C MET A 924 -25.51 0.21 -23.13
N ARG A 925 -24.87 0.79 -24.15
CA ARG A 925 -25.26 2.08 -24.71
C ARG A 925 -26.73 2.07 -25.13
N ASP A 926 -27.16 1.07 -25.89
CA ASP A 926 -28.55 1.00 -26.36
C ASP A 926 -29.53 0.93 -25.18
N LYS A 927 -29.16 0.19 -24.12
CA LYS A 927 -29.91 0.18 -22.86
C LYS A 927 -29.94 1.53 -22.15
N VAL A 928 -28.82 2.26 -22.08
CA VAL A 928 -28.82 3.61 -21.49
C VAL A 928 -29.86 4.49 -22.19
N PHE A 929 -29.93 4.45 -23.52
CA PHE A 929 -30.89 5.28 -24.25
C PHE A 929 -32.32 4.75 -24.25
N SER A 930 -32.54 3.43 -24.11
CA SER A 930 -33.88 2.84 -24.04
C SER A 930 -34.50 2.86 -22.65
N ASP A 931 -33.68 2.73 -21.60
CA ASP A 931 -34.14 2.45 -20.23
C ASP A 931 -33.97 3.68 -19.33
N ILE A 932 -32.92 4.48 -19.54
CA ILE A 932 -32.56 5.62 -18.67
C ILE A 932 -32.93 6.95 -19.34
N ALA A 933 -32.42 7.21 -20.54
CA ALA A 933 -32.71 8.44 -21.29
C ALA A 933 -34.12 8.45 -21.91
N ALA A 934 -34.92 7.38 -21.76
CA ALA A 934 -36.30 7.38 -22.23
C ALA A 934 -37.16 8.48 -21.56
N ALA A 935 -36.77 8.95 -20.37
CA ALA A 935 -37.43 10.03 -19.65
C ALA A 935 -36.99 11.45 -20.08
N GLY A 936 -35.97 11.60 -20.93
CA GLY A 936 -35.41 12.90 -21.33
C GLY A 936 -33.91 12.88 -21.62
N SER A 937 -33.20 13.97 -21.35
CA SER A 937 -31.74 13.97 -21.35
C SER A 937 -31.20 13.29 -20.09
N LEU A 938 -30.03 12.67 -20.17
CA LEU A 938 -29.32 12.14 -19.00
C LEU A 938 -29.01 13.29 -18.01
N THR A 939 -29.18 13.02 -16.73
CA THR A 939 -28.77 13.94 -15.65
C THR A 939 -27.26 13.90 -15.43
N THR A 940 -26.69 14.90 -14.76
CA THR A 940 -25.25 14.94 -14.42
C THR A 940 -24.80 13.70 -13.63
N ASP A 941 -25.62 13.24 -12.67
CA ASP A 941 -25.38 11.99 -11.92
C ASP A 941 -25.36 10.77 -12.85
N GLN A 942 -26.33 10.68 -13.78
CA GLN A 942 -26.36 9.58 -14.74
C GLN A 942 -25.16 9.61 -15.68
N VAL A 943 -24.69 10.79 -16.09
CA VAL A 943 -23.48 10.93 -16.94
C VAL A 943 -22.24 10.43 -16.20
N PHE A 944 -22.09 10.79 -14.93
CA PHE A 944 -20.98 10.34 -14.10
C PHE A 944 -20.89 8.80 -14.06
N LYS A 945 -22.02 8.13 -13.84
CA LYS A 945 -22.12 6.67 -13.71
C LYS A 945 -21.83 5.89 -14.99
N LEU A 946 -21.75 6.55 -16.15
CA LEU A 946 -21.54 5.86 -17.43
C LEU A 946 -20.16 5.22 -17.55
N GLY A 947 -19.12 5.85 -16.98
CA GLY A 947 -17.72 5.43 -17.13
C GLY A 947 -17.36 4.99 -18.55
N LYS A 948 -16.83 3.76 -18.71
CA LYS A 948 -16.40 3.19 -20.00
C LYS A 948 -17.53 3.04 -21.01
N ILE A 949 -18.80 2.87 -20.59
CA ILE A 949 -19.96 2.73 -21.50
C ILE A 949 -20.08 3.94 -22.44
N ALA A 950 -19.67 5.13 -21.97
CA ALA A 950 -19.68 6.35 -22.78
C ALA A 950 -18.80 6.26 -24.03
N THR A 951 -17.79 5.38 -24.07
CA THR A 951 -16.92 5.20 -25.24
C THR A 951 -17.66 4.65 -26.48
N ALA A 952 -18.78 3.94 -26.30
CA ALA A 952 -19.62 3.48 -27.40
C ALA A 952 -20.63 4.54 -27.90
N PHE A 953 -20.71 5.72 -27.27
CA PHE A 953 -21.69 6.74 -27.61
C PHE A 953 -21.39 7.37 -28.97
N SER A 954 -22.43 7.55 -29.80
CA SER A 954 -22.27 8.30 -31.05
C SER A 954 -21.94 9.77 -30.81
N THR A 955 -21.45 10.47 -31.83
CA THR A 955 -21.20 11.92 -31.74
C THR A 955 -22.45 12.72 -31.38
N SER A 956 -23.64 12.28 -31.85
CA SER A 956 -24.92 12.87 -31.47
C SER A 956 -25.30 12.62 -30.02
N HIS A 957 -24.97 11.46 -29.47
CA HIS A 957 -25.19 11.16 -28.05
C HIS A 957 -24.33 12.07 -27.17
N LEU A 958 -23.03 12.15 -27.46
CA LEU A 958 -22.10 13.02 -26.71
C LEU A 958 -22.48 14.51 -26.80
N SER A 959 -22.94 14.95 -27.97
CA SER A 959 -23.41 16.32 -28.16
C SER A 959 -24.69 16.65 -27.39
N ALA A 960 -25.45 15.64 -26.94
CA ALA A 960 -26.68 15.82 -26.19
C ALA A 960 -26.48 15.76 -24.67
N LEU A 961 -25.30 15.34 -24.18
CA LEU A 961 -25.02 15.24 -22.75
C LEU A 961 -24.97 16.61 -22.07
N ASP A 962 -25.23 16.66 -20.77
CA ASP A 962 -24.84 17.78 -19.93
C ASP A 962 -23.41 17.57 -19.45
N LEU A 963 -22.49 18.37 -19.98
CA LEU A 963 -21.06 18.34 -19.65
C LEU A 963 -20.65 19.59 -18.84
N SER A 964 -21.57 20.15 -18.07
CA SER A 964 -21.30 21.34 -17.24
C SER A 964 -20.48 21.05 -15.99
N ASP A 965 -20.59 19.83 -15.43
CA ASP A 965 -19.85 19.39 -14.25
C ASP A 965 -18.56 18.66 -14.66
N ILE A 966 -17.41 19.21 -14.28
CA ILE A 966 -16.10 18.69 -14.68
C ILE A 966 -15.79 17.30 -14.08
N ASP A 967 -16.33 16.97 -12.90
CA ASP A 967 -16.08 15.69 -12.25
C ASP A 967 -16.87 14.57 -12.96
N ALA A 968 -18.08 14.88 -13.43
CA ALA A 968 -18.86 13.98 -14.29
C ALA A 968 -18.19 13.80 -15.66
N VAL A 969 -17.62 14.87 -16.23
CA VAL A 969 -16.85 14.81 -17.47
C VAL A 969 -15.62 13.91 -17.31
N TYR A 970 -14.85 14.06 -16.22
CA TYR A 970 -13.65 13.26 -15.98
C TYR A 970 -13.93 11.76 -15.98
N ASN A 971 -15.04 11.34 -15.36
CA ASN A 971 -15.37 9.92 -15.24
C ASN A 971 -15.63 9.24 -16.57
N ILE A 972 -16.18 9.95 -17.56
CA ILE A 972 -16.33 9.41 -18.92
C ILE A 972 -15.08 9.68 -19.77
N ALA A 973 -14.39 10.80 -19.57
CA ALA A 973 -13.30 11.25 -20.43
C ALA A 973 -11.96 10.57 -20.13
N ARG A 974 -11.76 10.04 -18.92
CA ARG A 974 -10.53 9.32 -18.54
C ARG A 974 -10.32 8.03 -19.32
N HIS A 975 -11.38 7.46 -19.86
CA HIS A 975 -11.32 6.22 -20.62
C HIS A 975 -10.81 6.45 -22.05
N SER A 976 -9.93 5.56 -22.50
CA SER A 976 -9.50 5.48 -23.88
C SER A 976 -10.53 4.76 -24.77
N GLY A 977 -10.33 4.82 -26.10
CA GLY A 977 -11.18 4.14 -27.09
C GLY A 977 -12.14 5.08 -27.85
N TYR A 978 -12.18 6.36 -27.51
CA TYR A 978 -12.90 7.36 -28.30
C TYR A 978 -12.24 7.59 -29.67
N SER A 979 -13.06 7.67 -30.72
CA SER A 979 -12.64 8.19 -32.02
C SER A 979 -12.44 9.70 -31.99
N ALA A 980 -11.63 10.23 -32.91
CA ALA A 980 -11.41 11.67 -33.05
C ALA A 980 -12.71 12.48 -33.24
N ALA A 981 -13.72 11.91 -33.91
CA ALA A 981 -15.01 12.57 -34.07
C ALA A 981 -15.82 12.63 -32.76
N GLN A 982 -15.68 11.61 -31.90
CA GLN A 982 -16.32 11.59 -30.58
C GLN A 982 -15.69 12.61 -29.64
N THR A 983 -14.35 12.67 -29.58
CA THR A 983 -13.65 13.66 -28.75
C THR A 983 -13.92 15.09 -29.23
N GLU A 984 -13.97 15.34 -30.54
CA GLU A 984 -14.37 16.64 -31.12
C GLU A 984 -15.81 17.03 -30.71
N ALA A 985 -16.77 16.11 -30.80
CA ALA A 985 -18.15 16.35 -30.39
C ALA A 985 -18.27 16.65 -28.89
N ALA A 986 -17.59 15.88 -28.05
CA ALA A 986 -17.60 16.07 -26.61
C ALA A 986 -16.93 17.39 -26.20
N PHE A 987 -15.75 17.71 -26.73
CA PHE A 987 -15.06 18.96 -26.46
C PHE A 987 -15.87 20.18 -26.91
N THR A 988 -16.48 20.11 -28.10
CA THR A 988 -17.35 21.17 -28.61
C THR A 988 -18.57 21.36 -27.70
N ARG A 989 -19.16 20.27 -27.21
CA ARG A 989 -20.30 20.32 -26.30
C ARG A 989 -19.94 20.93 -24.95
N TYR A 990 -18.81 20.53 -24.38
CA TYR A 990 -18.25 21.08 -23.14
C TYR A 990 -17.99 22.59 -23.28
N LEU A 991 -17.28 22.99 -24.33
CA LEU A 991 -16.93 24.39 -24.56
C LEU A 991 -18.18 25.26 -24.77
N GLY A 992 -19.20 24.73 -25.47
CA GLY A 992 -20.43 25.46 -25.74
C GLY A 992 -20.15 26.79 -26.44
N SER A 993 -20.50 27.90 -25.77
CA SER A 993 -20.22 29.27 -26.25
C SER A 993 -19.02 29.94 -25.55
N SER A 994 -18.37 29.23 -24.63
CA SER A 994 -17.22 29.73 -23.87
C SER A 994 -15.96 29.80 -24.73
N ALA A 995 -15.00 30.63 -24.32
CA ALA A 995 -13.70 30.73 -24.99
C ALA A 995 -12.71 29.73 -24.37
N VAL A 996 -11.83 29.15 -25.20
CA VAL A 996 -10.78 28.24 -24.74
C VAL A 996 -9.81 28.91 -23.75
N SER A 997 -9.60 30.21 -23.90
CA SER A 997 -8.78 31.00 -22.95
C SER A 997 -9.36 31.07 -21.53
N GLY A 998 -10.62 30.68 -21.34
CA GLY A 998 -11.28 30.60 -20.04
C GLY A 998 -11.21 29.21 -19.38
N ILE A 999 -10.62 28.21 -20.05
CA ILE A 999 -10.42 26.87 -19.46
C ILE A 999 -9.29 26.97 -18.42
N THR A 1000 -9.58 26.51 -17.20
CA THR A 1000 -8.61 26.47 -16.09
C THR A 1000 -7.80 25.17 -16.11
N SER A 1001 -6.78 25.07 -15.26
CA SER A 1001 -5.98 23.84 -15.17
C SER A 1001 -6.78 22.67 -14.62
N GLU A 1002 -7.68 22.90 -13.67
CA GLU A 1002 -8.60 21.87 -13.16
C GLU A 1002 -9.51 21.32 -14.27
N HIS A 1003 -9.99 22.20 -15.16
CA HIS A 1003 -10.78 21.78 -16.33
C HIS A 1003 -9.95 21.02 -17.38
N LEU A 1004 -8.70 21.41 -17.63
CA LEU A 1004 -7.83 20.68 -18.55
C LEU A 1004 -7.59 19.26 -18.06
N VAL A 1005 -7.31 19.08 -16.77
CA VAL A 1005 -7.12 17.77 -16.15
C VAL A 1005 -8.40 16.93 -16.22
N GLY A 1006 -9.55 17.52 -15.86
CA GLY A 1006 -10.83 16.83 -15.90
C GLY A 1006 -11.29 16.44 -17.31
N LEU A 1007 -10.89 17.18 -18.35
CA LEU A 1007 -11.24 16.85 -19.74
C LEU A 1007 -10.49 15.64 -20.29
N SER A 1008 -9.32 15.29 -19.76
CA SER A 1008 -8.57 14.07 -20.12
C SER A 1008 -8.57 13.76 -21.64
N ASN A 1009 -9.00 12.57 -22.10
CA ASN A 1009 -9.00 12.21 -23.52
C ASN A 1009 -9.91 13.10 -24.40
N PHE A 1010 -10.88 13.82 -23.84
CA PHE A 1010 -11.67 14.79 -24.61
C PHE A 1010 -10.83 15.97 -25.10
N LEU A 1011 -9.65 16.24 -24.52
CA LEU A 1011 -8.70 17.19 -25.07
C LEU A 1011 -8.25 16.82 -26.49
N GLY A 1012 -8.31 15.54 -26.86
CA GLY A 1012 -8.08 15.07 -28.23
C GLY A 1012 -9.07 15.64 -29.26
N GLY A 1013 -10.14 16.31 -28.84
CA GLY A 1013 -11.08 17.03 -29.70
C GLY A 1013 -10.66 18.47 -30.03
N MET A 1014 -9.60 19.00 -29.40
CA MET A 1014 -9.14 20.37 -29.63
C MET A 1014 -8.43 20.51 -30.97
N THR A 1015 -8.74 21.54 -31.73
CA THR A 1015 -7.92 21.91 -32.89
C THR A 1015 -6.56 22.48 -32.44
N ALA A 1016 -5.54 22.39 -33.30
CA ALA A 1016 -4.23 23.02 -33.05
C ALA A 1016 -4.35 24.53 -32.73
N ALA A 1017 -5.30 25.23 -33.36
CA ALA A 1017 -5.56 26.64 -33.09
C ALA A 1017 -6.16 26.88 -31.69
N GLN A 1018 -7.02 25.99 -31.20
CA GLN A 1018 -7.58 26.05 -29.85
C GLN A 1018 -6.51 25.74 -28.80
N ILE A 1019 -5.62 24.77 -29.05
CA ILE A 1019 -4.49 24.47 -28.14
C ILE A 1019 -3.63 25.73 -27.92
N GLY A 1020 -3.35 26.48 -28.98
CA GLY A 1020 -2.63 27.75 -28.88
C GLY A 1020 -3.32 28.83 -28.03
N GLN A 1021 -4.63 28.72 -27.77
CA GLN A 1021 -5.42 29.67 -26.96
C GLN A 1021 -5.44 29.35 -25.47
N ILE A 1022 -5.00 28.16 -25.05
CA ILE A 1022 -4.86 27.81 -23.62
C ILE A 1022 -3.94 28.87 -22.97
N SER A 1023 -4.16 29.25 -21.71
CA SER A 1023 -3.24 30.19 -21.06
C SER A 1023 -1.91 29.50 -20.69
N ASN A 1024 -0.78 30.22 -20.65
CA ASN A 1024 0.51 29.61 -20.25
C ASN A 1024 0.44 29.05 -18.82
N ALA A 1025 -0.21 29.77 -17.91
CA ALA A 1025 -0.38 29.34 -16.52
C ALA A 1025 -1.20 28.05 -16.43
N ALA A 1026 -2.38 28.01 -17.05
CA ALA A 1026 -3.22 26.80 -17.03
C ALA A 1026 -2.51 25.60 -17.67
N PHE A 1027 -1.75 25.82 -18.76
CA PHE A 1027 -0.98 24.76 -19.39
C PHE A 1027 0.12 24.22 -18.47
N LEU A 1028 0.95 25.06 -17.87
CA LEU A 1028 2.03 24.62 -16.97
C LEU A 1028 1.48 23.86 -15.75
N ASP A 1029 0.38 24.34 -15.19
CA ASP A 1029 -0.29 23.70 -14.06
C ASP A 1029 -0.84 22.31 -14.41
N SER A 1030 -1.16 22.02 -15.67
CA SER A 1030 -1.81 20.77 -16.10
C SER A 1030 -0.95 19.90 -17.03
N VAL A 1031 0.29 20.30 -17.33
CA VAL A 1031 1.06 19.65 -18.42
C VAL A 1031 1.44 18.21 -18.09
N ALA A 1032 1.69 17.89 -16.81
CA ALA A 1032 1.95 16.52 -16.36
C ALA A 1032 0.77 15.58 -16.67
N ASP A 1033 -0.46 16.04 -16.41
CA ASP A 1033 -1.67 15.27 -16.70
C ASP A 1033 -1.88 15.12 -18.22
N ILE A 1034 -1.66 16.19 -18.98
CA ILE A 1034 -1.74 16.17 -20.45
C ILE A 1034 -0.67 15.23 -21.05
N GLY A 1035 0.53 15.25 -20.46
CA GLY A 1035 1.68 14.43 -20.84
C GLY A 1035 1.52 12.94 -20.58
N ASN A 1036 0.43 12.52 -19.94
CA ASN A 1036 0.06 11.11 -19.79
C ASN A 1036 -0.90 10.62 -20.88
N LEU A 1037 -1.42 11.51 -21.72
CA LEU A 1037 -2.40 11.17 -22.76
C LEU A 1037 -1.71 10.84 -24.09
N THR A 1038 -2.18 9.79 -24.76
CA THR A 1038 -1.59 9.29 -26.03
C THR A 1038 -2.46 9.56 -27.25
N GLY A 1039 -3.74 9.88 -27.05
CA GLY A 1039 -4.76 9.99 -28.11
C GLY A 1039 -4.71 11.24 -29.00
N PHE A 1040 -3.64 12.03 -28.96
CA PHE A 1040 -3.50 13.22 -29.80
C PHE A 1040 -2.98 12.88 -31.20
N SER A 1041 -3.41 13.66 -32.20
CA SER A 1041 -2.82 13.65 -33.54
C SER A 1041 -1.45 14.34 -33.57
N SER A 1042 -0.67 14.08 -34.62
CA SER A 1042 0.65 14.73 -34.80
C SER A 1042 0.57 16.27 -34.84
N ASP A 1043 -0.48 16.84 -35.42
CA ASP A 1043 -0.70 18.30 -35.44
C ASP A 1043 -1.00 18.84 -34.03
N GLN A 1044 -1.76 18.08 -33.23
CA GLN A 1044 -2.05 18.45 -31.84
C GLN A 1044 -0.82 18.33 -30.95
N PHE A 1045 -0.02 17.26 -31.09
CA PHE A 1045 1.26 17.15 -30.39
C PHE A 1045 2.19 18.32 -30.75
N THR A 1046 2.26 18.71 -32.02
CA THR A 1046 3.03 19.89 -32.45
C THR A 1046 2.53 21.17 -31.76
N ALA A 1047 1.20 21.37 -31.71
CA ALA A 1047 0.61 22.54 -31.06
C ALA A 1047 0.82 22.56 -29.53
N LEU A 1048 0.74 21.39 -28.87
CA LEU A 1048 1.02 21.23 -27.44
C LEU A 1048 2.49 21.50 -27.14
N LYS A 1049 3.40 21.00 -27.99
CA LYS A 1049 4.83 21.28 -27.90
C LYS A 1049 5.11 22.77 -28.07
N ASP A 1050 4.52 23.42 -29.07
CA ASP A 1050 4.66 24.87 -29.27
C ASP A 1050 4.11 25.65 -28.07
N LYS A 1051 3.03 25.13 -27.45
CA LYS A 1051 2.49 25.68 -26.21
C LYS A 1051 3.47 25.56 -25.05
N ALA A 1052 4.11 24.40 -24.89
CA ALA A 1052 5.18 24.17 -23.91
C ALA A 1052 6.36 25.14 -24.14
N ILE A 1053 6.78 25.34 -25.38
CA ILE A 1053 7.83 26.33 -25.70
C ILE A 1053 7.40 27.74 -25.32
N SER A 1054 6.15 28.11 -25.58
CA SER A 1054 5.63 29.44 -25.23
C SER A 1054 5.57 29.67 -23.72
N ALA A 1055 5.46 28.60 -22.92
CA ALA A 1055 5.30 28.66 -21.48
C ALA A 1055 6.62 28.49 -20.72
N SER A 1056 7.50 27.60 -21.17
CA SER A 1056 8.75 27.21 -20.50
C SER A 1056 10.03 27.66 -21.22
N GLY A 1057 9.91 28.35 -22.37
CA GLY A 1057 11.06 28.75 -23.18
C GLY A 1057 11.50 27.68 -24.19
N ALA A 1058 12.64 27.89 -24.84
CA ALA A 1058 13.13 26.98 -25.87
C ALA A 1058 13.51 25.60 -25.29
N VAL A 1059 13.43 24.55 -26.11
CA VAL A 1059 13.74 23.16 -25.71
C VAL A 1059 15.13 23.03 -25.09
N SER A 1060 16.12 23.73 -25.64
CA SER A 1060 17.50 23.74 -25.12
C SER A 1060 17.66 24.40 -23.74
N THR A 1061 16.64 25.08 -23.21
CA THR A 1061 16.65 25.71 -21.89
C THR A 1061 15.77 24.98 -20.87
N TRP A 1062 15.10 23.89 -21.26
CA TRP A 1062 14.27 23.10 -20.35
C TRP A 1062 15.12 22.40 -19.29
N SER A 1063 14.61 22.31 -18.06
CA SER A 1063 15.19 21.44 -17.03
C SER A 1063 14.91 19.96 -17.37
N ALA A 1064 15.67 19.03 -16.77
CA ALA A 1064 15.31 17.60 -16.74
C ALA A 1064 13.87 17.42 -16.22
N ALA A 1065 13.57 18.11 -15.11
CA ALA A 1065 12.25 18.56 -14.63
C ALA A 1065 11.18 18.69 -15.70
N THR A 1066 11.39 19.69 -16.54
CA THR A 1066 10.44 20.09 -17.56
C THR A 1066 10.25 18.99 -18.61
N VAL A 1067 11.32 18.31 -19.04
CA VAL A 1067 11.25 17.25 -20.05
C VAL A 1067 10.44 16.05 -19.57
N GLN A 1068 10.61 15.65 -18.30
CA GLN A 1068 9.84 14.58 -17.69
C GLN A 1068 8.35 14.94 -17.61
N ASN A 1069 8.03 16.14 -17.12
CA ASN A 1069 6.64 16.57 -16.91
C ASN A 1069 5.86 16.86 -18.19
N ILE A 1070 6.52 17.19 -19.31
CA ILE A 1070 5.78 17.31 -20.58
C ILE A 1070 5.35 15.94 -21.14
N GLY A 1071 5.98 14.85 -20.70
CA GLY A 1071 5.58 13.48 -21.05
C GLY A 1071 5.42 13.25 -22.56
N THR A 1072 4.29 12.68 -22.97
CA THR A 1072 3.94 12.38 -24.36
C THR A 1072 3.90 13.62 -25.26
N VAL A 1073 3.76 14.84 -24.73
CA VAL A 1073 3.84 16.08 -25.52
C VAL A 1073 5.20 16.20 -26.24
N ALA A 1074 6.26 15.59 -25.69
CA ALA A 1074 7.57 15.51 -26.34
C ALA A 1074 7.53 14.79 -27.70
N ALA A 1075 6.50 13.99 -28.01
CA ALA A 1075 6.29 13.40 -29.33
C ALA A 1075 6.12 14.44 -30.45
N GLY A 1076 5.74 15.67 -30.10
CA GLY A 1076 5.64 16.81 -31.02
C GLY A 1076 6.96 17.53 -31.31
N LEU A 1077 8.08 17.12 -30.69
CA LEU A 1077 9.39 17.72 -30.94
C LEU A 1077 9.84 17.45 -32.38
N SER A 1078 10.37 18.47 -33.03
CA SER A 1078 10.97 18.37 -34.36
C SER A 1078 12.36 17.73 -34.30
N GLU A 1079 12.88 17.31 -35.46
CA GLU A 1079 14.24 16.76 -35.59
C GLU A 1079 15.30 17.68 -34.96
N ALA A 1080 15.20 18.99 -35.20
CA ALA A 1080 16.13 19.98 -34.66
C ALA A 1080 16.02 20.15 -33.14
N GLU A 1081 14.80 20.02 -32.59
CA GLU A 1081 14.57 20.11 -31.15
C GLU A 1081 15.03 18.84 -30.42
N LEU A 1082 14.84 17.65 -31.01
CA LEU A 1082 15.38 16.39 -30.49
C LEU A 1082 16.92 16.40 -30.48
N THR A 1083 17.55 16.88 -31.56
CA THR A 1083 19.00 17.04 -31.60
C THR A 1083 19.52 18.09 -30.60
N ALA A 1084 18.68 19.04 -30.20
CA ALA A 1084 19.04 20.06 -29.22
C ALA A 1084 18.91 19.60 -27.75
N LEU A 1085 18.32 18.42 -27.50
CA LEU A 1085 18.27 17.84 -26.16
C LEU A 1085 19.68 17.48 -25.69
N THR A 1086 19.99 17.91 -24.47
CA THR A 1086 21.25 17.61 -23.77
C THR A 1086 21.28 16.19 -23.22
N ASP A 1087 22.48 15.72 -22.88
CA ASP A 1087 22.68 14.37 -22.33
C ASP A 1087 21.89 14.13 -21.03
N ALA A 1088 21.65 15.18 -20.24
CA ALA A 1088 20.84 15.12 -19.03
C ALA A 1088 19.31 15.10 -19.29
N GLN A 1089 18.87 15.58 -20.47
CA GLN A 1089 17.45 15.67 -20.84
C GLN A 1089 16.95 14.43 -21.56
N VAL A 1090 17.78 13.79 -22.40
CA VAL A 1090 17.35 12.60 -23.17
C VAL A 1090 16.81 11.48 -22.29
N PRO A 1091 17.44 11.13 -21.14
CA PRO A 1091 16.91 10.11 -20.23
C PRO A 1091 15.56 10.48 -19.60
N GLN A 1092 15.12 11.73 -19.68
CA GLN A 1092 13.87 12.21 -19.06
C GLN A 1092 12.66 12.09 -20.00
N LEU A 1093 12.87 11.68 -21.25
CA LEU A 1093 11.75 11.44 -22.17
C LEU A 1093 10.95 10.22 -21.71
N THR A 1094 9.64 10.32 -21.57
CA THR A 1094 8.88 9.15 -21.12
C THR A 1094 8.89 8.03 -22.19
N PRO A 1095 8.90 6.74 -21.81
CA PRO A 1095 8.77 5.65 -22.78
C PRO A 1095 7.55 5.81 -23.69
N GLY A 1096 6.43 6.30 -23.15
CA GLY A 1096 5.23 6.63 -23.92
C GLY A 1096 5.47 7.69 -25.01
N ALA A 1097 6.28 8.72 -24.73
CA ALA A 1097 6.66 9.70 -25.73
C ALA A 1097 7.51 9.07 -26.85
N ILE A 1098 8.48 8.23 -26.50
CA ILE A 1098 9.37 7.55 -27.47
C ILE A 1098 8.56 6.80 -28.52
N GLY A 1099 7.58 6.00 -28.10
CA GLY A 1099 6.73 5.23 -29.02
C GLY A 1099 5.85 6.10 -29.94
N LEU A 1100 5.54 7.33 -29.53
CA LEU A 1100 4.68 8.27 -30.26
C LEU A 1100 5.44 9.23 -31.19
N ILE A 1101 6.77 9.38 -31.04
CA ILE A 1101 7.58 10.21 -31.95
C ILE A 1101 7.44 9.67 -33.38
N PRO A 1102 7.11 10.50 -34.38
CA PRO A 1102 6.98 10.03 -35.76
C PRO A 1102 8.25 9.32 -36.25
N THR A 1103 8.10 8.22 -36.98
CA THR A 1103 9.20 7.35 -37.44
C THR A 1103 10.37 8.11 -38.09
N SER A 1104 10.07 9.07 -38.96
CA SER A 1104 11.12 9.89 -39.61
C SER A 1104 11.82 10.82 -38.62
N THR A 1105 11.05 11.44 -37.72
CA THR A 1105 11.55 12.37 -36.71
C THR A 1105 12.45 11.65 -35.70
N PHE A 1106 12.08 10.43 -35.28
CA PHE A 1106 12.92 9.60 -34.42
C PHE A 1106 14.25 9.25 -35.09
N ALA A 1107 14.20 8.74 -36.33
CA ALA A 1107 15.38 8.29 -37.05
C ALA A 1107 16.37 9.41 -37.39
N ASN A 1108 15.87 10.61 -37.68
CA ASN A 1108 16.69 11.76 -38.05
C ASN A 1108 17.03 12.69 -36.88
N GLY A 1109 16.22 12.69 -35.81
CA GLY A 1109 16.34 13.62 -34.68
C GLY A 1109 17.31 13.14 -33.60
N PHE A 1110 17.47 11.82 -33.41
CA PHE A 1110 18.39 11.26 -32.43
C PHE A 1110 19.74 10.85 -33.02
N SER A 1111 20.81 11.33 -32.41
CA SER A 1111 22.16 10.84 -32.68
C SER A 1111 22.44 9.49 -32.00
N VAL A 1112 23.44 8.76 -32.48
CA VAL A 1112 23.91 7.51 -31.83
C VAL A 1112 24.28 7.75 -30.36
N ALA A 1113 24.89 8.90 -30.05
CA ALA A 1113 25.25 9.27 -28.69
C ALA A 1113 24.00 9.42 -27.80
N GLN A 1114 22.97 10.12 -28.28
CA GLN A 1114 21.71 10.27 -27.54
C GLN A 1114 20.96 8.95 -27.40
N ILE A 1115 20.97 8.07 -28.41
CA ILE A 1115 20.34 6.74 -28.30
C ILE A 1115 21.02 5.90 -27.21
N ASN A 1116 22.34 5.97 -27.08
CA ASN A 1116 23.07 5.28 -26.02
C ASN A 1116 22.71 5.80 -24.60
N LEU A 1117 22.08 6.97 -24.49
CA LEU A 1117 21.60 7.52 -23.22
C LEU A 1117 20.19 7.05 -22.85
N LEU A 1118 19.48 6.38 -23.77
CA LEU A 1118 18.14 5.88 -23.49
C LEU A 1118 18.17 4.85 -22.35
N SER A 1119 17.14 4.90 -21.51
CA SER A 1119 16.85 3.85 -20.54
C SER A 1119 16.39 2.57 -21.24
N MET A 1120 16.39 1.46 -20.49
CA MET A 1120 15.92 0.18 -21.01
C MET A 1120 14.45 0.26 -21.46
N GLU A 1121 13.60 0.92 -20.67
CA GLU A 1121 12.17 1.08 -20.90
C GLU A 1121 11.92 1.97 -22.13
N GLN A 1122 12.69 3.05 -22.28
CA GLN A 1122 12.65 3.89 -23.48
C GLN A 1122 13.08 3.13 -24.73
N ALA A 1123 14.15 2.34 -24.65
CA ALA A 1123 14.63 1.53 -25.77
C ALA A 1123 13.65 0.40 -26.15
N GLN A 1124 12.95 -0.17 -25.17
CA GLN A 1124 11.85 -1.12 -25.38
C GLN A 1124 10.63 -0.45 -26.05
N ALA A 1125 10.33 0.79 -25.69
CA ALA A 1125 9.25 1.56 -26.31
C ALA A 1125 9.52 1.96 -27.77
N VAL A 1126 10.75 1.82 -28.26
CA VAL A 1126 11.07 2.04 -29.69
C VAL A 1126 10.31 1.03 -30.53
N THR A 1127 9.34 1.53 -31.29
CA THR A 1127 8.48 0.73 -32.18
C THR A 1127 9.30 0.03 -33.27
N ASN A 1128 8.75 -1.04 -33.84
CA ASN A 1128 9.38 -1.73 -34.96
C ASN A 1128 9.61 -0.78 -36.16
N ASP A 1129 8.63 0.06 -36.47
CA ASP A 1129 8.73 0.97 -37.62
C ASP A 1129 9.85 2.02 -37.41
N GLN A 1130 9.95 2.59 -36.20
CA GLN A 1130 11.09 3.44 -35.81
C GLN A 1130 12.41 2.69 -35.93
N TYR A 1131 12.51 1.50 -35.33
CA TYR A 1131 13.73 0.70 -35.33
C TYR A 1131 14.20 0.38 -36.74
N PHE A 1132 13.31 -0.04 -37.65
CA PHE A 1132 13.71 -0.39 -39.02
C PHE A 1132 14.13 0.81 -39.86
N ALA A 1133 13.64 2.02 -39.55
CA ALA A 1133 14.06 3.27 -40.18
C ALA A 1133 15.47 3.74 -39.77
N LEU A 1134 16.03 3.21 -38.68
CA LEU A 1134 17.36 3.56 -38.18
C LEU A 1134 18.51 3.05 -39.06
N SER A 1135 19.63 3.78 -39.00
CA SER A 1135 20.95 3.32 -39.48
C SER A 1135 21.45 2.11 -38.68
N THR A 1136 22.47 1.41 -39.21
CA THR A 1136 23.07 0.25 -38.52
C THR A 1136 23.66 0.64 -37.16
N GLU A 1137 24.32 1.80 -37.08
CA GLU A 1137 24.93 2.29 -35.85
C GLU A 1137 23.87 2.67 -34.81
N GLN A 1138 22.76 3.30 -35.24
CA GLN A 1138 21.65 3.62 -34.35
C GLN A 1138 20.92 2.35 -33.87
N LYS A 1139 20.74 1.33 -34.72
CA LYS A 1139 20.17 0.03 -34.30
C LYS A 1139 21.01 -0.61 -33.21
N ASN A 1140 22.32 -0.69 -33.41
CA ASN A 1140 23.24 -1.21 -32.41
C ASN A 1140 23.16 -0.42 -31.09
N ALA A 1141 22.97 0.90 -31.14
CA ALA A 1141 22.79 1.72 -29.94
C ALA A 1141 21.46 1.45 -29.24
N VAL A 1142 20.35 1.26 -29.97
CA VAL A 1142 19.07 0.85 -29.38
C VAL A 1142 19.20 -0.54 -28.74
N ASP A 1143 19.83 -1.48 -29.44
CA ASP A 1143 20.04 -2.84 -28.92
C ASP A 1143 20.95 -2.80 -27.67
N LEU A 1144 21.98 -1.96 -27.65
CA LEU A 1144 22.83 -1.79 -26.47
C LEU A 1144 22.09 -1.13 -25.30
N ALA A 1145 21.27 -0.11 -25.56
CA ALA A 1145 20.47 0.55 -24.52
C ALA A 1145 19.40 -0.39 -23.97
N GLN A 1146 18.79 -1.20 -24.84
CA GLN A 1146 17.81 -2.21 -24.48
C GLN A 1146 18.49 -3.34 -23.68
N TYR A 1147 19.47 -4.04 -24.26
CA TYR A 1147 20.00 -5.32 -23.73
C TYR A 1147 21.25 -5.19 -22.86
N GLY A 1148 22.01 -4.09 -22.93
CA GLY A 1148 23.32 -3.98 -22.29
C GLY A 1148 24.43 -4.73 -23.05
N SER A 1149 25.70 -4.44 -22.72
CA SER A 1149 26.85 -4.94 -23.49
C SER A 1149 27.01 -6.46 -23.49
N ASP A 1150 26.62 -7.09 -22.39
CA ASP A 1150 26.87 -8.51 -22.14
C ASP A 1150 25.76 -9.42 -22.71
N ASP A 1151 24.58 -8.85 -22.96
CA ASP A 1151 23.40 -9.60 -23.41
C ASP A 1151 23.02 -9.29 -24.86
N VAL A 1152 23.56 -8.23 -25.47
CA VAL A 1152 23.24 -7.82 -26.85
C VAL A 1152 23.54 -8.90 -27.89
N SER A 1153 24.53 -9.78 -27.65
CA SER A 1153 24.84 -10.90 -28.53
C SER A 1153 23.79 -12.02 -28.50
N ASP A 1154 23.02 -12.09 -27.42
CA ASP A 1154 21.98 -13.09 -27.18
C ASP A 1154 20.58 -12.53 -27.44
N ALA A 1155 20.49 -11.26 -27.87
CA ALA A 1155 19.24 -10.59 -28.18
C ALA A 1155 18.48 -11.28 -29.33
N PRO A 1156 17.16 -11.50 -29.20
CA PRO A 1156 16.36 -12.06 -30.28
C PRO A 1156 16.32 -11.07 -31.46
N PRO A 1157 16.40 -11.55 -32.71
CA PRO A 1157 16.30 -10.68 -33.87
C PRO A 1157 14.91 -10.03 -33.93
N ARG A 1158 14.84 -8.69 -33.97
CA ARG A 1158 13.58 -7.97 -34.24
C ARG A 1158 13.05 -8.39 -35.61
N SER A 1159 11.84 -8.95 -35.64
CA SER A 1159 11.24 -9.43 -36.90
C SER A 1159 10.52 -8.29 -37.62
N GLY A 1160 10.88 -8.06 -38.89
CA GLY A 1160 10.35 -6.96 -39.72
C GLY A 1160 8.92 -7.15 -40.23
N VAL A 1161 8.06 -7.85 -39.49
CA VAL A 1161 6.75 -8.33 -39.99
C VAL A 1161 5.58 -7.59 -39.34
N SER A 1162 5.64 -6.27 -39.15
CA SER A 1162 4.46 -5.48 -38.73
C SER A 1162 3.65 -4.94 -39.92
N GLY A 1163 4.29 -4.52 -41.02
CA GLY A 1163 3.55 -3.85 -42.12
C GLY A 1163 2.94 -4.78 -43.17
N VAL A 1164 3.56 -5.93 -43.46
CA VAL A 1164 3.18 -6.73 -44.64
C VAL A 1164 2.07 -7.74 -44.33
N HIS A 1165 2.02 -8.32 -43.12
CA HIS A 1165 0.97 -9.29 -42.77
C HIS A 1165 -0.41 -8.65 -42.61
N ALA A 1166 -0.50 -7.45 -42.02
CA ALA A 1166 -1.76 -6.72 -41.89
C ALA A 1166 -2.32 -6.28 -43.25
N CYS A 1167 -1.46 -5.77 -44.16
CA CYS A 1167 -1.88 -5.44 -45.52
C CYS A 1167 -2.28 -6.67 -46.34
N VAL A 1168 -1.56 -7.79 -46.23
CA VAL A 1168 -1.90 -9.03 -46.95
C VAL A 1168 -3.20 -9.63 -46.42
N MET A 1169 -3.42 -9.64 -45.10
CA MET A 1169 -4.68 -10.13 -44.51
C MET A 1169 -5.88 -9.23 -44.83
N LEU A 1170 -5.73 -7.90 -44.79
CA LEU A 1170 -6.82 -6.99 -45.18
C LEU A 1170 -7.16 -7.08 -46.67
N VAL A 1171 -6.16 -7.26 -47.52
CA VAL A 1171 -6.40 -7.48 -48.96
C VAL A 1171 -7.02 -8.86 -49.21
N PHE A 1172 -6.59 -9.91 -48.49
CA PHE A 1172 -7.22 -11.23 -48.60
C PHE A 1172 -8.66 -11.22 -48.09
N SER A 1173 -8.95 -10.57 -46.96
CA SER A 1173 -10.31 -10.43 -46.40
C SER A 1173 -11.21 -9.60 -47.32
N ALA A 1174 -10.71 -8.51 -47.89
CA ALA A 1174 -11.48 -7.70 -48.85
C ALA A 1174 -11.73 -8.43 -50.19
N VAL A 1175 -10.81 -9.30 -50.61
CA VAL A 1175 -10.98 -10.17 -51.79
C VAL A 1175 -11.95 -11.32 -51.49
N LEU A 1176 -11.92 -11.90 -50.30
CA LEU A 1176 -12.84 -12.96 -49.88
C LEU A 1176 -14.28 -12.42 -49.73
N ILE A 1177 -14.46 -11.23 -49.17
CA ILE A 1177 -15.77 -10.54 -49.04
C ILE A 1177 -16.32 -10.07 -50.41
N ARG A 1178 -15.47 -9.91 -51.43
CA ARG A 1178 -15.92 -9.67 -52.82
C ARG A 1178 -16.16 -10.95 -53.63
N LEU A 1179 -15.70 -12.11 -53.14
CA LEU A 1179 -15.88 -13.41 -53.78
C LEU A 1179 -17.02 -14.24 -53.17
N LEU A 1180 -17.36 -13.98 -51.90
CA LEU A 1180 -18.63 -14.35 -51.25
C LEU A 1180 -19.71 -13.34 -51.61
#